data_AF-A0A674GHK0-F1
#
_entry.id   AF-A0A674GHK0-F1
#
_cell.length_a   1.000
_cell.length_b   1.000
_cell.length_c   1.000
_cell.angle_alpha   90.00
_cell.angle_beta   90.00
_cell.angle_gamma   90.00
#
_symmetry.space_group_name_H-M   'P 1'
#
loop_
_entity.id
_entity.type
_entity.pdbx_description
1 polymer ?
#
loop_
_entity_poly.entity_id
_entity_poly.type
_entity_poly.pdbx_seq_one_letter_code
_entity_poly.pdbx_strand_id
1 'polypeptide(L)'
;MAEPFLVESPDVTYSQDFIEAKYTYSTAHVCRENGVTKVRPCSTRFTFRTGRQVPRLGVMLVGWGGNNGTTVTAAVLANRLGLSWMTKTGRKTANYYGSLLQASTVCLGTGPSGDVYVPFRDLLPMVHPNDIVFDGWDISSLNLAEAMRRAEVLEWPLQEQLWPHMEKMKPRPSIYIPQFIAANQEERADNVLSGSMAEQVEQIRRDIRDFKESSGVDKVIVLWTANTERFCDIVPGLNDTADNLLRAIERGLEVSPSTLFAVASVLEGCAYINGSPQNTFVPGAVELAAQRRVFIGGDDFKSGQTKLKSVLVDFLVGAGLKTKSIVSYNHLGNNDGKNLSAPQQFRSKEISKSNVVDDTVQANPVLYGPQDKPDHCVVIKYVPYVGDSKRALDEYTSEIMMGGTNTIVIHNTCEDSLLASPIILDLAILTELCQRITFCTEADPEFQGFHSVLSILAFLCKAPLVPEGTPVVNALFRQRSCIENILRYPGATECHHPPCPRRHPRVQGVPVWGTQGARRVPVWGTQGAGGPSVGYPGCRGSQCGVPRVQGVPVWGTQGARRVPVSPVGSSMMVPVPRGPSMDGSPFPSHGGAQGEQGPSARGVPTHRPWYPMGARTDARGGAQNKWIPVPSTSGSQ
;
A
#
# COMPACT_ATOMS: atom_id res chain seq x y z
N MET A 1 6.76 -7.38 -32.95
CA MET A 1 6.79 -5.92 -32.75
C MET A 1 8.21 -5.54 -32.38
N ALA A 2 8.67 -4.32 -32.68
CA ALA A 2 9.97 -3.87 -32.20
C ALA A 2 9.93 -3.78 -30.66
N GLU A 3 11.02 -4.17 -29.99
CA GLU A 3 11.14 -4.00 -28.55
C GLU A 3 11.24 -2.48 -28.24
N PRO A 4 10.44 -1.95 -27.28
CA PRO A 4 10.42 -0.52 -27.00
C PRO A 4 11.73 -0.01 -26.36
N PHE A 5 12.55 -0.93 -25.85
CA PHE A 5 13.82 -0.68 -25.18
C PHE A 5 14.72 -1.91 -25.29
N LEU A 6 16.03 -1.70 -25.44
CA LEU A 6 17.07 -2.74 -25.49
C LEU A 6 18.28 -2.28 -24.66
N VAL A 7 18.90 -3.19 -23.90
CA VAL A 7 20.16 -2.92 -23.17
C VAL A 7 21.34 -3.47 -23.97
N GLU A 8 22.13 -2.59 -24.56
CA GLU A 8 23.42 -2.95 -25.17
C GLU A 8 24.50 -3.04 -24.08
N SER A 9 24.75 -4.25 -23.56
CA SER A 9 25.77 -4.52 -22.55
C SER A 9 26.43 -5.89 -22.76
N PRO A 10 27.76 -6.05 -22.55
CA PRO A 10 28.42 -7.35 -22.59
C PRO A 10 27.95 -8.32 -21.49
N ASP A 11 27.28 -7.80 -20.46
CA ASP A 11 26.74 -8.58 -19.35
C ASP A 11 25.27 -9.01 -19.56
N VAL A 12 24.65 -8.67 -20.70
CA VAL A 12 23.26 -9.04 -21.04
C VAL A 12 23.23 -9.81 -22.35
N THR A 13 22.57 -10.96 -22.37
CA THR A 13 22.35 -11.79 -23.56
C THR A 13 20.86 -12.05 -23.76
N TYR A 14 20.38 -11.77 -24.98
CA TYR A 14 19.01 -12.04 -25.38
C TYR A 14 18.97 -13.29 -26.27
N SER A 15 18.32 -14.35 -25.81
CA SER A 15 17.97 -15.52 -26.64
C SER A 15 16.48 -15.48 -27.01
N GLN A 16 15.99 -16.49 -27.73
CA GLN A 16 14.56 -16.63 -28.02
C GLN A 16 13.73 -16.87 -26.74
N ASP A 17 14.27 -17.67 -25.82
CA ASP A 17 13.53 -18.15 -24.64
C ASP A 17 13.80 -17.31 -23.38
N PHE A 18 15.00 -16.71 -23.29
CA PHE A 18 15.51 -16.08 -22.07
C PHE A 18 16.20 -14.74 -22.32
N ILE A 19 16.18 -13.92 -21.28
CA ILE A 19 17.09 -12.79 -21.14
C ILE A 19 18.00 -13.11 -19.96
N GLU A 20 19.28 -13.33 -20.24
CA GLU A 20 20.29 -13.67 -19.25
C GLU A 20 21.14 -12.44 -18.94
N ALA A 21 21.33 -12.13 -17.67
CA ALA A 21 21.96 -10.90 -17.24
C ALA A 21 22.85 -11.12 -16.00
N LYS A 22 24.12 -10.75 -16.12
CA LYS A 22 25.12 -10.88 -15.05
C LYS A 22 25.09 -9.66 -14.14
N TYR A 23 25.14 -9.87 -12.83
CA TYR A 23 25.13 -8.83 -11.81
C TYR A 23 26.26 -9.02 -10.81
N THR A 24 26.85 -7.93 -10.34
CA THR A 24 27.68 -7.94 -9.13
C THR A 24 26.94 -7.21 -8.02
N TYR A 25 26.19 -7.97 -7.21
CA TYR A 25 25.51 -7.43 -6.04
C TYR A 25 26.55 -7.02 -5.01
N SER A 26 26.63 -5.72 -4.74
CA SER A 26 27.55 -5.14 -3.77
C SER A 26 26.81 -4.82 -2.47
N THR A 27 27.34 -5.28 -1.35
CA THR A 27 26.80 -5.08 -0.01
C THR A 27 27.94 -4.87 0.99
N ALA A 28 27.64 -4.73 2.28
CA ALA A 28 28.65 -4.65 3.32
C ALA A 28 28.27 -5.45 4.56
N HIS A 29 29.20 -6.28 5.03
CA HIS A 29 29.11 -6.89 6.36
C HIS A 29 29.57 -5.87 7.40
N VAL A 30 28.72 -5.59 8.38
CA VAL A 30 28.98 -4.60 9.44
C VAL A 30 29.08 -5.31 10.79
N CYS A 31 30.19 -5.13 11.50
CA CYS A 31 30.36 -5.59 12.88
C CYS A 31 30.84 -4.45 13.78
N ARG A 32 30.60 -4.57 15.09
CA ARG A 32 31.10 -3.62 16.09
C ARG A 32 32.11 -4.31 16.99
N GLU A 33 33.36 -3.85 16.94
CA GLU A 33 34.48 -4.43 17.69
C GLU A 33 35.20 -3.30 18.45
N ASN A 34 35.38 -3.47 19.77
CA ASN A 34 36.01 -2.46 20.64
C ASN A 34 35.43 -1.05 20.49
N GLY A 35 34.10 -0.96 20.33
CA GLY A 35 33.36 0.28 20.13
C GLY A 35 33.35 0.80 18.68
N VAL A 36 34.27 0.35 17.83
CA VAL A 36 34.42 0.77 16.42
C VAL A 36 33.49 -0.03 15.51
N THR A 37 32.73 0.65 14.66
CA THR A 37 31.97 0.02 13.56
C THR A 37 32.91 -0.30 12.41
N LYS A 38 33.18 -1.59 12.19
CA LYS A 38 33.95 -2.09 11.05
C LYS A 38 32.98 -2.44 9.92
N VAL A 39 33.25 -1.90 8.74
CA VAL A 39 32.47 -2.14 7.52
C VAL A 39 33.36 -2.88 6.53
N ARG A 40 32.99 -4.11 6.16
CA ARG A 40 33.67 -4.91 5.13
C ARG A 40 32.79 -4.98 3.89
N PRO A 41 33.16 -4.32 2.78
CA PRO A 41 32.49 -4.51 1.50
C PRO A 41 32.55 -5.98 1.08
N CYS A 42 31.42 -6.49 0.59
CA CYS A 42 31.26 -7.85 0.08
C CYS A 42 30.57 -7.75 -1.29
N SER A 43 30.95 -8.61 -2.23
CA SER A 43 30.33 -8.68 -3.55
C SER A 43 30.00 -10.11 -3.92
N THR A 44 28.75 -10.36 -4.33
CA THR A 44 28.33 -11.67 -4.86
C THR A 44 27.93 -11.49 -6.32
N ARG A 45 28.47 -12.34 -7.19
CA ARG A 45 28.09 -12.39 -8.59
C ARG A 45 26.89 -13.31 -8.79
N PHE A 46 25.88 -12.78 -9.47
CA PHE A 46 24.67 -13.47 -9.86
C PHE A 46 24.60 -13.54 -11.39
N THR A 47 24.06 -14.65 -11.90
CA THR A 47 23.54 -14.70 -13.27
C THR A 47 22.03 -14.86 -13.18
N PHE A 48 21.28 -13.82 -13.54
CA PHE A 48 19.81 -13.85 -13.61
C PHE A 48 19.37 -14.35 -14.98
N ARG A 49 18.28 -15.10 -15.02
CA ARG A 49 17.63 -15.58 -16.23
C ARG A 49 16.13 -15.31 -16.14
N THR A 50 15.62 -14.48 -17.04
CA THR A 50 14.19 -14.15 -17.14
C THR A 50 13.58 -14.84 -18.35
N GLY A 51 12.57 -15.69 -18.14
CA GLY A 51 11.80 -16.31 -19.24
C GLY A 51 11.02 -15.27 -20.05
N ARG A 52 11.20 -15.28 -21.38
CA ARG A 52 10.61 -14.30 -22.32
C ARG A 52 9.16 -14.60 -22.67
N GLN A 53 8.76 -15.87 -22.65
CA GLN A 53 7.39 -16.28 -22.93
C GLN A 53 6.47 -15.83 -21.79
N VAL A 54 5.59 -14.87 -22.09
CA VAL A 54 4.55 -14.40 -21.16
C VAL A 54 3.36 -15.38 -21.24
N PRO A 55 2.92 -15.98 -20.12
CA PRO A 55 1.82 -16.94 -20.11
C PRO A 55 0.45 -16.27 -20.17
N ARG A 56 -0.59 -17.03 -20.56
CA ARG A 56 -1.96 -16.70 -20.18
C ARG A 56 -2.09 -16.86 -18.66
N LEU A 57 -2.40 -15.75 -17.99
CA LEU A 57 -2.57 -15.69 -16.55
C LEU A 57 -4.04 -15.75 -16.16
N GLY A 58 -4.40 -16.74 -15.35
CA GLY A 58 -5.63 -16.75 -14.57
C GLY A 58 -5.40 -16.17 -13.18
N VAL A 59 -6.33 -15.36 -12.68
CA VAL A 59 -6.34 -14.87 -11.30
C VAL A 59 -7.66 -15.25 -10.66
N MET A 60 -7.61 -16.11 -9.63
CA MET A 60 -8.80 -16.51 -8.87
C MET A 60 -8.90 -15.68 -7.60
N LEU A 61 -10.01 -14.96 -7.45
CA LEU A 61 -10.22 -14.04 -6.34
C LEU A 61 -11.09 -14.67 -5.25
N VAL A 62 -10.59 -14.78 -4.02
CA VAL A 62 -11.45 -15.05 -2.87
C VAL A 62 -12.10 -13.74 -2.45
N GLY A 63 -13.43 -13.67 -2.43
CA GLY A 63 -14.20 -12.43 -2.34
C GLY A 63 -14.42 -11.73 -3.68
N TRP A 64 -14.60 -12.49 -4.76
CA TRP A 64 -14.74 -11.95 -6.13
C TRP A 64 -15.94 -11.00 -6.30
N GLY A 65 -17.04 -11.27 -5.59
CA GLY A 65 -18.22 -10.40 -5.53
C GLY A 65 -18.09 -9.22 -4.54
N GLY A 66 -16.93 -9.02 -3.91
CA GLY A 66 -16.62 -7.83 -3.12
C GLY A 66 -16.41 -6.56 -3.97
N ASN A 67 -16.28 -5.41 -3.31
CA ASN A 67 -16.06 -4.13 -3.99
C ASN A 67 -14.80 -4.16 -4.87
N ASN A 68 -13.68 -4.67 -4.33
CA ASN A 68 -12.43 -4.82 -5.08
C ASN A 68 -12.55 -5.82 -6.24
N GLY A 69 -13.11 -7.00 -6.00
CA GLY A 69 -13.18 -8.09 -7.00
C GLY A 69 -14.05 -7.73 -8.21
N THR A 70 -15.17 -7.05 -7.97
CA THR A 70 -16.02 -6.50 -9.03
C THR A 70 -15.32 -5.36 -9.76
N THR A 71 -14.71 -4.41 -9.03
CA THR A 71 -14.03 -3.25 -9.60
C THR A 71 -12.81 -3.62 -10.46
N VAL A 72 -11.96 -4.57 -10.03
CA VAL A 72 -10.80 -5.00 -10.82
C VAL A 72 -11.22 -5.74 -12.10
N THR A 73 -12.26 -6.57 -12.02
CA THR A 73 -12.82 -7.27 -13.18
C THR A 73 -13.43 -6.28 -14.18
N ALA A 74 -14.23 -5.32 -13.67
CA ALA A 74 -14.79 -4.21 -14.45
C ALA A 74 -13.71 -3.35 -15.12
N ALA A 75 -12.65 -3.00 -14.41
CA ALA A 75 -11.55 -2.20 -14.94
C ALA A 75 -10.83 -2.91 -16.09
N VAL A 76 -10.57 -4.22 -15.97
CA VAL A 76 -9.95 -5.01 -17.04
C VAL A 76 -10.88 -5.14 -18.25
N LEU A 77 -12.17 -5.41 -18.05
CA LEU A 77 -13.15 -5.45 -19.14
C LEU A 77 -13.26 -4.10 -19.86
N ALA A 78 -13.35 -2.99 -19.12
CA ALA A 78 -13.48 -1.65 -19.69
C ALA A 78 -12.25 -1.25 -20.54
N ASN A 79 -11.04 -1.59 -20.07
CA ASN A 79 -9.80 -1.35 -20.83
C ASN A 79 -9.68 -2.28 -22.05
N ARG A 80 -10.02 -3.57 -21.92
CA ARG A 80 -10.02 -4.55 -23.03
C ARG A 80 -11.00 -4.15 -24.14
N LEU A 81 -12.17 -3.62 -23.78
CA LEU A 81 -13.21 -3.17 -24.72
C LEU A 81 -13.01 -1.72 -25.20
N GLY A 82 -11.98 -1.00 -24.73
CA GLY A 82 -11.71 0.39 -25.11
C GLY A 82 -12.81 1.38 -24.71
N LEU A 83 -13.53 1.12 -23.61
CA LEU A 83 -14.73 1.87 -23.26
C LEU A 83 -14.44 3.33 -22.90
N SER A 84 -15.40 4.19 -23.23
CA SER A 84 -15.46 5.57 -22.76
C SER A 84 -16.88 5.92 -22.31
N TRP A 85 -17.00 6.74 -21.27
CA TRP A 85 -18.28 7.11 -20.69
C TRP A 85 -18.33 8.61 -20.41
N MET A 86 -19.55 9.15 -20.37
CA MET A 86 -19.76 10.55 -19.99
C MET A 86 -19.84 10.67 -18.46
N THR A 87 -19.21 11.71 -17.93
CA THR A 87 -19.36 12.15 -16.54
C THR A 87 -19.83 13.60 -16.55
N LYS A 88 -20.22 14.13 -15.38
CA LYS A 88 -20.48 15.58 -15.18
C LYS A 88 -19.30 16.49 -15.55
N THR A 89 -18.10 15.94 -15.71
CA THR A 89 -16.87 16.67 -16.10
C THR A 89 -16.43 16.39 -17.55
N GLY A 90 -17.31 15.82 -18.37
CA GLY A 90 -17.01 15.40 -19.74
C GLY A 90 -16.68 13.92 -19.87
N ARG A 91 -16.23 13.52 -21.07
CA ARG A 91 -15.89 12.12 -21.40
C ARG A 91 -14.66 11.64 -20.63
N LYS A 92 -14.71 10.41 -20.12
CA LYS A 92 -13.58 9.65 -19.58
C LYS A 92 -13.38 8.40 -20.42
N THR A 93 -12.17 7.86 -20.41
CA THR A 93 -11.79 6.62 -21.11
C THR A 93 -11.17 5.67 -20.09
N ALA A 94 -11.37 4.37 -20.28
CA ALA A 94 -10.76 3.34 -19.47
C ALA A 94 -9.23 3.48 -19.45
N ASN A 95 -8.62 3.23 -18.29
CA ASN A 95 -7.18 3.31 -18.04
C ASN A 95 -6.83 2.46 -16.80
N TYR A 96 -5.54 2.37 -16.48
CA TYR A 96 -5.01 1.69 -15.29
C TYR A 96 -4.28 2.64 -14.33
N TYR A 97 -4.77 3.89 -14.16
CA TYR A 97 -4.16 4.81 -13.22
C TYR A 97 -4.18 4.26 -11.78
N GLY A 98 -3.11 4.51 -11.03
CA GLY A 98 -2.87 3.94 -9.70
C GLY A 98 -2.00 2.68 -9.70
N SER A 99 -1.88 1.96 -10.83
CA SER A 99 -0.95 0.83 -10.98
C SER A 99 0.49 1.35 -11.11
N LEU A 100 1.40 0.77 -10.33
CA LEU A 100 2.84 0.98 -10.46
C LEU A 100 3.32 0.54 -11.85
N LEU A 101 2.91 -0.65 -12.29
CA LEU A 101 3.44 -1.27 -13.49
C LEU A 101 2.91 -0.61 -14.78
N GLN A 102 1.64 -0.22 -14.80
CA GLN A 102 0.96 0.30 -16.00
C GLN A 102 0.96 1.82 -16.11
N ALA A 103 1.04 2.56 -14.99
CA ALA A 103 0.87 4.02 -14.97
C ALA A 103 2.04 4.77 -14.33
N SER A 104 3.20 4.13 -14.13
CA SER A 104 4.41 4.82 -13.68
C SER A 104 5.64 4.47 -14.54
N THR A 105 6.67 5.30 -14.42
CA THR A 105 7.90 5.21 -15.23
C THR A 105 9.14 5.00 -14.37
N VAL A 106 10.22 4.60 -15.02
CA VAL A 106 11.54 4.33 -14.45
C VAL A 106 12.57 5.10 -15.28
N CYS A 107 13.45 5.86 -14.62
CA CYS A 107 14.57 6.52 -15.30
C CYS A 107 15.60 5.48 -15.73
N LEU A 108 16.02 5.51 -16.99
CA LEU A 108 17.11 4.67 -17.52
C LEU A 108 18.48 5.35 -17.41
N GLY A 109 18.51 6.68 -17.34
CA GLY A 109 19.71 7.50 -17.32
C GLY A 109 19.53 8.79 -18.12
N THR A 110 20.62 9.55 -18.25
CA THR A 110 20.61 10.87 -18.93
C THR A 110 21.01 10.74 -20.40
N GLY A 111 20.11 11.10 -21.31
CA GLY A 111 20.39 11.27 -22.73
C GLY A 111 20.81 12.71 -23.11
N PRO A 112 21.06 13.00 -24.40
CA PRO A 112 21.51 14.33 -24.85
C PRO A 112 20.55 15.48 -24.48
N SER A 113 19.26 15.18 -24.32
CA SER A 113 18.20 16.15 -24.01
C SER A 113 17.77 16.16 -22.54
N GLY A 114 18.42 15.36 -21.67
CA GLY A 114 18.02 15.15 -20.28
C GLY A 114 17.65 13.70 -19.97
N ASP A 115 17.05 13.47 -18.81
CA ASP A 115 16.75 12.14 -18.29
C ASP A 115 15.67 11.42 -19.12
N VAL A 116 15.94 10.16 -19.46
CA VAL A 116 15.09 9.29 -20.29
C VAL A 116 14.32 8.35 -19.37
N TYR A 117 13.00 8.38 -19.48
CA TYR A 117 12.08 7.56 -18.70
C TYR A 117 11.31 6.59 -19.59
N VAL A 118 11.19 5.34 -19.17
CA VAL A 118 10.33 4.32 -19.81
C VAL A 118 9.23 3.84 -18.87
N PRO A 119 8.08 3.38 -19.37
CA PRO A 119 7.05 2.72 -18.56
C PRO A 119 7.62 1.50 -17.81
N PHE A 120 7.18 1.29 -16.57
CA PHE A 120 7.66 0.18 -15.73
C PHE A 120 7.48 -1.20 -16.38
N ARG A 121 6.32 -1.41 -17.03
CA ARG A 121 5.98 -2.64 -17.77
C ARG A 121 6.87 -2.94 -18.98
N ASP A 122 7.63 -1.97 -19.47
CA ASP A 122 8.48 -2.12 -20.66
C ASP A 122 9.91 -2.56 -20.28
N LEU A 123 10.23 -2.71 -18.98
CA LEU A 123 11.54 -3.18 -18.50
C LEU A 123 11.79 -4.66 -18.81
N LEU A 124 10.87 -5.54 -18.41
CA LEU A 124 10.88 -6.98 -18.67
C LEU A 124 9.58 -7.37 -19.39
N PRO A 125 9.52 -8.47 -20.16
CA PRO A 125 8.26 -9.01 -20.65
C PRO A 125 7.31 -9.35 -19.50
N MET A 126 6.15 -8.70 -19.44
CA MET A 126 5.13 -8.84 -18.38
C MET A 126 3.75 -9.16 -18.95
N VAL A 127 2.90 -9.81 -18.14
CA VAL A 127 1.47 -9.94 -18.44
C VAL A 127 0.83 -8.55 -18.53
N HIS A 128 0.14 -8.27 -19.63
CA HIS A 128 -0.68 -7.07 -19.74
C HIS A 128 -2.04 -7.31 -19.06
N PRO A 129 -2.60 -6.38 -18.27
CA PRO A 129 -3.82 -6.66 -17.50
C PRO A 129 -5.04 -7.00 -18.36
N ASN A 130 -5.10 -6.52 -19.61
CA ASN A 130 -6.16 -6.92 -20.56
C ASN A 130 -6.18 -8.42 -20.86
N ASP A 131 -5.09 -9.16 -20.61
CA ASP A 131 -4.99 -10.59 -20.95
C ASP A 131 -5.28 -11.50 -19.76
N ILE A 132 -5.51 -10.92 -18.57
CA ILE A 132 -5.88 -11.64 -17.36
C ILE A 132 -7.30 -12.18 -17.46
N VAL A 133 -7.47 -13.46 -17.10
CA VAL A 133 -8.77 -14.10 -16.92
C VAL A 133 -9.09 -14.15 -15.43
N PHE A 134 -10.27 -13.67 -15.03
CA PHE A 134 -10.74 -13.75 -13.65
C PHE A 134 -11.79 -14.85 -13.48
N ASP A 135 -11.68 -15.55 -12.36
CA ASP A 135 -12.70 -16.40 -11.74
C ASP A 135 -12.57 -16.21 -10.21
N GLY A 136 -13.31 -16.95 -9.40
CA GLY A 136 -13.12 -16.96 -7.96
C GLY A 136 -14.37 -17.31 -7.18
N TRP A 137 -14.29 -17.06 -5.87
CA TRP A 137 -15.28 -17.47 -4.89
C TRP A 137 -15.84 -16.25 -4.14
N ASP A 138 -17.09 -16.32 -3.71
CA ASP A 138 -17.67 -15.37 -2.75
C ASP A 138 -18.74 -16.10 -1.95
N ILE A 139 -18.86 -15.78 -0.66
CA ILE A 139 -19.95 -16.28 0.18
C ILE A 139 -21.33 -15.78 -0.28
N SER A 140 -21.36 -14.78 -1.17
CA SER A 140 -22.56 -14.22 -1.78
C SER A 140 -22.77 -14.72 -3.22
N SER A 141 -24.00 -15.11 -3.57
CA SER A 141 -24.38 -15.68 -4.87
C SER A 141 -24.53 -14.66 -6.02
N LEU A 142 -24.49 -13.35 -5.70
CA LEU A 142 -24.69 -12.28 -6.68
C LEU A 142 -23.69 -12.39 -7.85
N ASN A 143 -24.19 -12.22 -9.06
CA ASN A 143 -23.33 -12.08 -10.23
C ASN A 143 -22.55 -10.76 -10.18
N LEU A 144 -21.48 -10.63 -10.97
CA LEU A 144 -20.62 -9.45 -10.87
C LEU A 144 -21.30 -8.14 -11.31
N ALA A 145 -22.33 -8.15 -12.15
CA ALA A 145 -23.07 -6.92 -12.49
C ALA A 145 -23.93 -6.43 -11.31
N GLU A 146 -24.62 -7.35 -10.63
CA GLU A 146 -25.35 -7.07 -9.39
C GLU A 146 -24.42 -6.63 -8.26
N ALA A 147 -23.27 -7.30 -8.14
CA ALA A 147 -22.26 -6.99 -7.14
C ALA A 147 -21.53 -5.66 -7.43
N MET A 148 -21.29 -5.31 -8.71
CA MET A 148 -20.80 -3.98 -9.13
C MET A 148 -21.79 -2.89 -8.74
N ARG A 149 -23.10 -3.10 -8.97
CA ARG A 149 -24.15 -2.19 -8.52
C ARG A 149 -24.17 -2.04 -7.00
N ARG A 150 -24.06 -3.16 -6.25
CA ARG A 150 -23.96 -3.18 -4.78
C ARG A 150 -22.71 -2.46 -4.24
N ALA A 151 -21.62 -2.45 -4.99
CA ALA A 151 -20.36 -1.85 -4.56
C ALA A 151 -20.37 -0.31 -4.64
N GLU A 152 -21.21 0.27 -5.50
CA GLU A 152 -21.38 1.73 -5.69
C GLU A 152 -20.07 2.48 -6.04
N VAL A 153 -19.09 1.79 -6.64
CA VAL A 153 -17.76 2.34 -6.97
C VAL A 153 -17.71 3.05 -8.32
N LEU A 154 -18.37 2.50 -9.34
CA LEU A 154 -18.23 2.95 -10.73
C LEU A 154 -19.38 3.88 -11.16
N GLU A 155 -19.05 4.85 -12.01
CA GLU A 155 -20.03 5.77 -12.62
C GLU A 155 -21.13 4.98 -13.37
N TRP A 156 -22.40 5.36 -13.18
CA TRP A 156 -23.57 4.63 -13.71
C TRP A 156 -23.48 4.32 -15.22
N PRO A 157 -23.10 5.25 -16.12
CA PRO A 157 -23.02 4.96 -17.56
C PRO A 157 -21.89 3.98 -17.94
N LEU A 158 -20.94 3.71 -17.04
CA LEU A 158 -19.97 2.62 -17.20
C LEU A 158 -20.54 1.29 -16.71
N GLN A 159 -21.30 1.30 -15.61
CA GLN A 159 -22.01 0.10 -15.13
C GLN A 159 -22.96 -0.46 -16.19
N GLU A 160 -23.74 0.40 -16.86
CA GLU A 160 -24.65 0.00 -17.94
C GLU A 160 -23.92 -0.66 -19.12
N GLN A 161 -22.76 -0.11 -19.53
CA GLN A 161 -21.94 -0.68 -20.60
C GLN A 161 -21.32 -2.03 -20.22
N LEU A 162 -20.96 -2.22 -18.95
CA LEU A 162 -20.33 -3.45 -18.45
C LEU A 162 -21.33 -4.54 -18.06
N TRP A 163 -22.59 -4.18 -17.78
CA TRP A 163 -23.64 -5.11 -17.35
C TRP A 163 -23.73 -6.40 -18.19
N PRO A 164 -23.88 -6.38 -19.53
CA PRO A 164 -24.01 -7.60 -20.34
C PRO A 164 -22.74 -8.48 -20.37
N HIS A 165 -21.60 -7.94 -19.94
CA HIS A 165 -20.34 -8.67 -19.81
C HIS A 165 -20.17 -9.29 -18.42
N MET A 166 -20.70 -8.64 -17.37
CA MET A 166 -20.50 -9.04 -15.97
C MET A 166 -21.67 -9.85 -15.39
N GLU A 167 -22.88 -9.80 -15.97
CA GLU A 167 -24.06 -10.52 -15.47
C GLU A 167 -23.91 -12.05 -15.52
N LYS A 168 -23.04 -12.56 -16.41
CA LYS A 168 -22.76 -13.98 -16.62
C LYS A 168 -21.63 -14.50 -15.73
N MET A 169 -20.89 -13.60 -15.09
CA MET A 169 -19.79 -13.93 -14.19
C MET A 169 -20.37 -14.12 -12.79
N LYS A 170 -20.37 -15.36 -12.30
CA LYS A 170 -20.90 -15.74 -10.99
C LYS A 170 -19.79 -16.33 -10.11
N PRO A 171 -19.62 -15.88 -8.85
CA PRO A 171 -18.68 -16.49 -7.93
C PRO A 171 -19.05 -17.94 -7.61
N ARG A 172 -18.03 -18.79 -7.53
CA ARG A 172 -18.14 -20.15 -7.00
C ARG A 172 -18.48 -20.12 -5.49
N PRO A 173 -19.15 -21.15 -4.94
CA PRO A 173 -19.43 -21.22 -3.51
C PRO A 173 -18.15 -21.19 -2.68
N SER A 174 -18.10 -20.37 -1.64
CA SER A 174 -16.90 -20.18 -0.81
C SER A 174 -16.95 -20.97 0.49
N ILE A 175 -15.79 -21.22 1.10
CA ILE A 175 -15.72 -21.60 2.51
C ILE A 175 -16.27 -20.43 3.36
N TYR A 176 -17.19 -20.72 4.28
CA TYR A 176 -17.69 -19.77 5.27
C TYR A 176 -17.63 -20.41 6.66
N ILE A 177 -16.91 -19.75 7.57
CA ILE A 177 -16.76 -20.17 8.97
C ILE A 177 -17.07 -18.92 9.83
N PRO A 178 -18.28 -18.82 10.41
CA PRO A 178 -18.80 -17.58 10.99
C PRO A 178 -17.86 -16.91 12.01
N GLN A 179 -17.18 -17.69 12.86
CA GLN A 179 -16.34 -17.18 13.94
C GLN A 179 -15.05 -16.48 13.48
N PHE A 180 -14.73 -16.44 12.18
CA PHE A 180 -13.57 -15.71 11.67
C PHE A 180 -13.88 -14.29 11.19
N ILE A 181 -15.11 -14.00 10.76
CA ILE A 181 -15.51 -12.67 10.27
C ILE A 181 -16.57 -12.04 11.17
N ALA A 182 -17.01 -10.81 10.87
CA ALA A 182 -18.05 -10.16 11.67
C ALA A 182 -19.41 -10.87 11.49
N ALA A 183 -20.13 -11.11 12.60
CA ALA A 183 -21.47 -11.75 12.56
C ALA A 183 -22.47 -11.00 11.64
N ASN A 184 -22.28 -9.70 11.41
CA ASN A 184 -23.09 -8.89 10.49
C ASN A 184 -22.92 -9.24 8.99
N GLN A 185 -22.17 -10.31 8.68
CA GLN A 185 -21.99 -10.91 7.35
C GLN A 185 -22.84 -12.18 7.15
N GLU A 186 -23.54 -12.68 8.18
CA GLU A 186 -24.36 -13.90 8.10
C GLU A 186 -25.43 -13.82 7.00
N GLU A 187 -26.16 -12.70 6.93
CA GLU A 187 -27.18 -12.44 5.90
C GLU A 187 -26.62 -12.38 4.46
N ARG A 188 -25.30 -12.24 4.29
CA ARG A 188 -24.62 -12.23 2.98
C ARG A 188 -24.22 -13.64 2.52
N ALA A 189 -24.20 -14.63 3.41
CA ALA A 189 -23.63 -15.95 3.18
C ALA A 189 -24.65 -16.94 2.60
N ASP A 190 -25.03 -16.77 1.34
CA ASP A 190 -25.97 -17.64 0.60
C ASP A 190 -25.31 -18.59 -0.42
N ASN A 191 -23.99 -18.49 -0.61
CA ASN A 191 -23.20 -19.25 -1.60
C ASN A 191 -22.00 -19.93 -0.92
N VAL A 192 -22.27 -20.98 -0.13
CA VAL A 192 -21.28 -21.58 0.79
C VAL A 192 -21.05 -23.08 0.54
N LEU A 193 -19.82 -23.53 0.76
CA LEU A 193 -19.44 -24.94 0.69
C LEU A 193 -19.84 -25.70 1.97
N SER A 194 -20.39 -26.90 1.80
CA SER A 194 -20.70 -27.85 2.87
C SER A 194 -19.58 -28.90 3.03
N GLY A 195 -19.71 -29.77 4.04
CA GLY A 195 -18.74 -30.82 4.35
C GLY A 195 -17.70 -30.42 5.42
N SER A 196 -16.74 -31.30 5.65
CA SER A 196 -15.58 -31.09 6.51
C SER A 196 -14.56 -30.12 5.90
N MET A 197 -13.65 -29.58 6.72
CA MET A 197 -12.58 -28.69 6.23
C MET A 197 -11.69 -29.37 5.16
N ALA A 198 -11.44 -30.68 5.29
CA ALA A 198 -10.68 -31.45 4.31
C ALA A 198 -11.43 -31.58 2.96
N GLU A 199 -12.74 -31.83 2.99
CA GLU A 199 -13.58 -31.86 1.78
C GLU A 199 -13.67 -30.48 1.12
N GLN A 200 -13.79 -29.42 1.93
CA GLN A 200 -13.77 -28.03 1.46
C GLN A 200 -12.44 -27.67 0.79
N VAL A 201 -11.29 -28.01 1.40
CA VAL A 201 -9.96 -27.81 0.79
C VAL A 201 -9.85 -28.57 -0.53
N GLU A 202 -10.26 -29.84 -0.59
CA GLU A 202 -10.24 -30.60 -1.84
C GLU A 202 -11.19 -30.01 -2.90
N GLN A 203 -12.33 -29.42 -2.51
CA GLN A 203 -13.18 -28.70 -3.45
C GLN A 203 -12.51 -27.44 -4.02
N ILE A 204 -11.84 -26.62 -3.20
CA ILE A 204 -11.05 -25.48 -3.70
C ILE A 204 -9.94 -25.96 -4.66
N ARG A 205 -9.28 -27.08 -4.36
CA ARG A 205 -8.28 -27.69 -5.26
C ARG A 205 -8.90 -28.17 -6.58
N ARG A 206 -10.14 -28.64 -6.58
CA ARG A 206 -10.87 -29.00 -7.81
C ARG A 206 -11.26 -27.76 -8.60
N ASP A 207 -11.75 -26.72 -7.94
CA ASP A 207 -12.11 -25.44 -8.58
C ASP A 207 -10.92 -24.78 -9.28
N ILE A 208 -9.71 -24.83 -8.68
CA ILE A 208 -8.47 -24.35 -9.31
C ILE A 208 -8.14 -25.14 -10.58
N ARG A 209 -8.27 -26.48 -10.56
CA ARG A 209 -8.03 -27.35 -11.72
C ARG A 209 -9.07 -27.12 -12.82
N ASP A 210 -10.35 -27.08 -12.46
CA ASP A 210 -11.48 -26.82 -13.36
C ASP A 210 -11.35 -25.44 -14.03
N PHE A 211 -11.03 -24.39 -13.27
CA PHE A 211 -10.75 -23.07 -13.85
C PHE A 211 -9.57 -23.10 -14.82
N LYS A 212 -8.47 -23.77 -14.47
CA LYS A 212 -7.30 -23.88 -15.32
C LYS A 212 -7.61 -24.58 -16.65
N GLU A 213 -8.33 -25.71 -16.59
CA GLU A 213 -8.74 -26.50 -17.75
C GLU A 213 -9.77 -25.76 -18.62
N SER A 214 -10.87 -25.29 -18.03
CA SER A 214 -11.99 -24.65 -18.74
C SER A 214 -11.61 -23.31 -19.38
N SER A 215 -10.71 -22.54 -18.76
CA SER A 215 -10.22 -21.29 -19.35
C SER A 215 -9.03 -21.49 -20.28
N GLY A 216 -8.22 -22.53 -20.10
CA GLY A 216 -6.98 -22.77 -20.85
C GLY A 216 -5.87 -21.77 -20.52
N VAL A 217 -5.73 -21.37 -19.26
CA VAL A 217 -4.62 -20.53 -18.76
C VAL A 217 -3.42 -21.39 -18.37
N ASP A 218 -2.20 -20.91 -18.61
CA ASP A 218 -0.98 -21.67 -18.30
C ASP A 218 -0.68 -21.65 -16.80
N LYS A 219 -0.96 -20.51 -16.15
CA LYS A 219 -0.71 -20.23 -14.74
C LYS A 219 -1.96 -19.71 -14.04
N VAL A 220 -2.09 -20.04 -12.76
CA VAL A 220 -3.12 -19.51 -11.86
C VAL A 220 -2.44 -18.88 -10.64
N ILE A 221 -2.90 -17.69 -10.26
CA ILE A 221 -2.58 -17.04 -8.98
C ILE A 221 -3.89 -16.91 -8.20
N VAL A 222 -3.88 -17.32 -6.93
CA VAL A 222 -5.01 -17.15 -6.02
C VAL A 222 -4.74 -15.91 -5.17
N LEU A 223 -5.72 -15.02 -5.04
CA LEU A 223 -5.58 -13.80 -4.27
C LEU A 223 -6.79 -13.55 -3.37
N TRP A 224 -6.54 -13.37 -2.07
CA TRP A 224 -7.56 -13.04 -1.09
C TRP A 224 -7.87 -11.55 -1.12
N THR A 225 -9.11 -11.20 -1.46
CA THR A 225 -9.67 -9.86 -1.30
C THR A 225 -11.05 -9.90 -0.61
N ALA A 226 -11.34 -10.98 0.10
CA ALA A 226 -12.51 -11.14 0.94
C ALA A 226 -12.37 -10.36 2.26
N ASN A 227 -13.43 -10.40 3.05
CA ASN A 227 -13.51 -9.80 4.38
C ASN A 227 -12.24 -10.02 5.21
N THR A 228 -11.87 -9.00 5.98
CA THR A 228 -10.84 -9.13 7.02
C THR A 228 -11.32 -10.15 8.05
N GLU A 229 -10.56 -11.23 8.23
CA GLU A 229 -10.77 -12.18 9.33
C GLU A 229 -10.12 -11.66 10.62
N ARG A 230 -10.47 -12.23 11.77
CA ARG A 230 -9.66 -12.10 13.00
C ARG A 230 -8.34 -12.87 12.86
N PHE A 231 -7.42 -12.65 13.79
CA PHE A 231 -6.23 -13.51 13.89
C PHE A 231 -6.55 -14.92 14.39
N CYS A 232 -5.75 -15.87 13.93
CA CYS A 232 -5.55 -17.19 14.54
C CYS A 232 -4.44 -17.12 15.58
N ASP A 233 -4.58 -17.87 16.67
CA ASP A 233 -3.47 -18.11 17.59
C ASP A 233 -2.44 -19.06 16.95
N ILE A 234 -1.16 -18.84 17.23
CA ILE A 234 -0.08 -19.76 16.82
C ILE A 234 0.13 -20.77 17.95
N VAL A 235 -0.19 -22.03 17.70
CA VAL A 235 -0.27 -23.08 18.73
C VAL A 235 0.62 -24.27 18.31
N PRO A 236 1.62 -24.65 19.15
CA PRO A 236 2.43 -25.83 18.92
C PRO A 236 1.58 -27.10 18.79
N GLY A 237 1.87 -27.93 17.79
CA GLY A 237 1.08 -29.12 17.48
C GLY A 237 -0.18 -28.87 16.64
N LEU A 238 -0.52 -27.61 16.29
CA LEU A 238 -1.70 -27.25 15.49
C LEU A 238 -1.31 -26.62 14.14
N ASN A 239 -0.57 -25.51 14.16
CA ASN A 239 -0.29 -24.69 12.96
C ASN A 239 1.15 -24.15 12.92
N ASP A 240 2.01 -24.71 13.76
CA ASP A 240 3.45 -24.47 13.89
C ASP A 240 4.30 -25.15 12.80
N THR A 241 3.84 -26.28 12.25
CA THR A 241 4.50 -27.00 11.14
C THR A 241 3.52 -27.36 10.04
N ALA A 242 4.00 -27.56 8.81
CA ALA A 242 3.19 -27.96 7.66
C ALA A 242 2.41 -29.25 7.95
N ASP A 243 3.10 -30.19 8.58
CA ASP A 243 2.62 -31.51 8.96
C ASP A 243 1.51 -31.44 10.02
N ASN A 244 1.65 -30.55 11.01
CA ASN A 244 0.61 -30.29 12.01
C ASN A 244 -0.60 -29.58 11.39
N LEU A 245 -0.38 -28.59 10.53
CA LEU A 245 -1.44 -27.84 9.86
C LEU A 245 -2.31 -28.75 8.97
N LEU A 246 -1.69 -29.65 8.18
CA LEU A 246 -2.44 -30.61 7.38
C LEU A 246 -3.27 -31.57 8.25
N ARG A 247 -2.70 -32.10 9.33
CA ARG A 247 -3.43 -32.93 10.31
C ARG A 247 -4.55 -32.16 11.03
N ALA A 248 -4.38 -30.86 11.25
CA ALA A 248 -5.40 -30.01 11.86
C ALA A 248 -6.63 -29.87 10.94
N ILE A 249 -6.40 -29.69 9.64
CA ILE A 249 -7.44 -29.65 8.60
C ILE A 249 -8.18 -30.99 8.50
N GLU A 250 -7.44 -32.11 8.44
CA GLU A 250 -8.01 -33.47 8.43
C GLU A 250 -8.91 -33.76 9.63
N ARG A 251 -8.54 -33.22 10.81
CA ARG A 251 -9.27 -33.42 12.07
C ARG A 251 -10.37 -32.37 12.32
N GLY A 252 -10.51 -31.36 11.47
CA GLY A 252 -11.47 -30.26 11.65
C GLY A 252 -11.18 -29.38 12.87
N LEU A 253 -9.91 -29.18 13.21
CA LEU A 253 -9.48 -28.26 14.28
C LEU A 253 -9.54 -26.80 13.80
N GLU A 254 -9.25 -25.83 14.68
CA GLU A 254 -9.38 -24.41 14.36
C GLU A 254 -8.34 -23.94 13.32
N VAL A 255 -8.79 -23.82 12.06
CA VAL A 255 -8.04 -23.27 10.92
C VAL A 255 -8.94 -22.27 10.20
N SER A 256 -8.40 -21.09 9.83
CA SER A 256 -9.20 -20.05 9.16
C SER A 256 -9.48 -20.38 7.68
N PRO A 257 -10.60 -19.91 7.10
CA PRO A 257 -10.86 -20.02 5.67
C PRO A 257 -9.70 -19.52 4.82
N SER A 258 -9.09 -18.37 5.13
CA SER A 258 -7.91 -17.89 4.39
C SER A 258 -6.75 -18.89 4.40
N THR A 259 -6.49 -19.55 5.53
CA THR A 259 -5.45 -20.59 5.64
C THR A 259 -5.80 -21.83 4.82
N LEU A 260 -7.08 -22.24 4.81
CA LEU A 260 -7.57 -23.35 3.97
C LEU A 260 -7.36 -23.05 2.47
N PHE A 261 -7.66 -21.83 2.03
CA PHE A 261 -7.39 -21.39 0.65
C PHE A 261 -5.88 -21.33 0.33
N ALA A 262 -5.05 -20.87 1.27
CA ALA A 262 -3.59 -20.86 1.09
C ALA A 262 -3.03 -22.28 0.93
N VAL A 263 -3.44 -23.21 1.80
CA VAL A 263 -3.06 -24.64 1.72
C VAL A 263 -3.53 -25.25 0.39
N ALA A 264 -4.79 -25.05 -0.01
CA ALA A 264 -5.32 -25.55 -1.28
C ALA A 264 -4.50 -25.03 -2.48
N SER A 265 -4.17 -23.74 -2.49
CA SER A 265 -3.39 -23.11 -3.57
C SER A 265 -1.98 -23.68 -3.67
N VAL A 266 -1.30 -23.80 -2.52
CA VAL A 266 0.06 -24.36 -2.44
C VAL A 266 0.11 -25.84 -2.84
N LEU A 267 -0.92 -26.63 -2.51
CA LEU A 267 -1.04 -28.03 -2.95
C LEU A 267 -1.28 -28.17 -4.46
N GLU A 268 -1.89 -27.18 -5.12
CA GLU A 268 -2.04 -27.11 -6.58
C GLU A 268 -0.89 -26.36 -7.29
N GLY A 269 0.21 -26.04 -6.58
CA GLY A 269 1.36 -25.33 -7.17
C GLY A 269 1.07 -23.87 -7.55
N CYS A 270 -0.05 -23.31 -7.10
CA CYS A 270 -0.53 -21.97 -7.44
C CYS A 270 -0.11 -20.96 -6.37
N ALA A 271 0.47 -19.83 -6.80
CA ALA A 271 0.90 -18.80 -5.86
C ALA A 271 -0.31 -18.18 -5.14
N TYR A 272 -0.15 -17.87 -3.84
CA TYR A 272 -1.22 -17.33 -3.01
C TYR A 272 -0.87 -15.96 -2.41
N ILE A 273 -1.74 -14.98 -2.60
CA ILE A 273 -1.52 -13.60 -2.16
C ILE A 273 -2.61 -13.17 -1.17
N ASN A 274 -2.23 -12.75 0.04
CA ASN A 274 -3.14 -12.24 1.04
C ASN A 274 -3.27 -10.71 0.95
N GLY A 275 -4.42 -10.23 0.44
CA GLY A 275 -4.75 -8.81 0.35
C GLY A 275 -5.36 -8.20 1.61
N SER A 276 -5.58 -8.99 2.67
CA SER A 276 -6.22 -8.61 3.93
C SER A 276 -5.26 -8.79 5.12
N PRO A 277 -5.54 -8.24 6.31
CA PRO A 277 -4.53 -8.13 7.38
C PRO A 277 -4.45 -9.33 8.33
N GLN A 278 -5.31 -10.34 8.21
CA GLN A 278 -5.25 -11.53 9.08
C GLN A 278 -3.95 -12.33 8.84
N ASN A 279 -3.46 -13.02 9.88
CA ASN A 279 -2.24 -13.81 9.85
C ASN A 279 -2.42 -15.18 9.16
N THR A 280 -2.89 -15.17 7.91
CA THR A 280 -3.08 -16.36 7.05
C THR A 280 -1.82 -17.24 6.98
N PHE A 281 -0.65 -16.60 6.96
CA PHE A 281 0.65 -17.25 6.86
C PHE A 281 1.18 -17.67 8.24
N VAL A 282 0.43 -18.54 8.92
CA VAL A 282 0.90 -19.28 10.09
C VAL A 282 2.18 -20.07 9.75
N PRO A 283 3.07 -20.37 10.72
CA PRO A 283 4.37 -21.01 10.43
C PRO A 283 4.27 -22.28 9.57
N GLY A 284 3.28 -23.14 9.83
CA GLY A 284 3.04 -24.33 9.01
C GLY A 284 2.62 -24.06 7.56
N ALA A 285 1.96 -22.93 7.28
CA ALA A 285 1.63 -22.52 5.92
C ALA A 285 2.86 -21.97 5.17
N VAL A 286 3.74 -21.25 5.88
CA VAL A 286 5.03 -20.79 5.34
C VAL A 286 5.94 -21.97 5.04
N GLU A 287 6.02 -22.93 5.96
CA GLU A 287 6.79 -24.17 5.77
C GLU A 287 6.25 -24.98 4.58
N LEU A 288 4.93 -25.17 4.46
CA LEU A 288 4.32 -25.89 3.35
C LEU A 288 4.63 -25.21 1.99
N ALA A 289 4.58 -23.87 1.94
CA ALA A 289 4.95 -23.11 0.74
C ALA A 289 6.43 -23.30 0.37
N ALA A 290 7.33 -23.32 1.36
CA ALA A 290 8.75 -23.61 1.17
C ALA A 290 9.00 -25.04 0.67
N GLN A 291 8.38 -26.04 1.31
CA GLN A 291 8.47 -27.46 0.90
C GLN A 291 7.99 -27.67 -0.54
N ARG A 292 6.92 -26.98 -0.96
CA ARG A 292 6.37 -27.07 -2.33
C ARG A 292 7.02 -26.12 -3.33
N ARG A 293 7.92 -25.22 -2.90
CA ARG A 293 8.54 -24.16 -3.72
C ARG A 293 7.49 -23.25 -4.39
N VAL A 294 6.40 -22.94 -3.69
CA VAL A 294 5.30 -22.11 -4.18
C VAL A 294 5.38 -20.72 -3.54
N PHE A 295 5.10 -19.68 -4.33
CA PHE A 295 5.13 -18.32 -3.82
C PHE A 295 3.92 -17.95 -2.96
N ILE A 296 4.21 -17.31 -1.84
CA ILE A 296 3.26 -16.65 -0.96
C ILE A 296 3.66 -15.19 -0.74
N GLY A 297 2.66 -14.32 -0.55
CA GLY A 297 2.90 -12.89 -0.33
C GLY A 297 1.70 -12.18 0.30
N GLY A 298 1.97 -11.07 0.97
CA GLY A 298 1.01 -10.34 1.79
C GLY A 298 1.75 -9.41 2.75
N ASP A 299 1.14 -8.81 3.76
CA ASP A 299 -0.29 -8.80 4.08
C ASP A 299 -0.89 -7.37 3.97
N ASP A 300 -2.20 -7.32 3.69
CA ASP A 300 -3.07 -6.13 3.58
C ASP A 300 -2.68 -5.08 2.51
N PHE A 301 -3.56 -4.76 1.55
CA PHE A 301 -3.26 -3.81 0.46
C PHE A 301 -2.84 -2.42 0.94
N LYS A 302 -1.72 -1.89 0.46
CA LYS A 302 -1.25 -0.53 0.77
C LYS A 302 -1.83 0.51 -0.20
N SER A 303 -3.15 0.75 -0.09
CA SER A 303 -3.94 1.65 -0.96
C SER A 303 -3.66 3.15 -0.73
N GLY A 304 -4.28 3.75 0.29
CA GLY A 304 -4.31 5.20 0.55
C GLY A 304 -3.47 5.63 1.77
N GLN A 305 -4.14 5.81 2.93
CA GLN A 305 -3.55 6.38 4.16
C GLN A 305 -2.18 5.79 4.53
N THR A 306 -2.08 4.45 4.60
CA THR A 306 -0.84 3.78 5.00
C THR A 306 0.29 3.97 3.98
N LYS A 307 -0.04 4.07 2.68
CA LYS A 307 0.93 4.35 1.61
C LYS A 307 1.56 5.74 1.81
N LEU A 308 0.72 6.74 2.08
CA LEU A 308 1.18 8.10 2.39
C LEU A 308 1.97 8.16 3.71
N LYS A 309 1.53 7.44 4.76
CA LYS A 309 2.26 7.33 6.04
C LYS A 309 3.68 6.79 5.85
N SER A 310 3.84 5.72 5.07
CA SER A 310 5.14 5.12 4.75
C SER A 310 6.07 5.97 3.88
N VAL A 311 5.57 7.10 3.34
CA VAL A 311 6.38 8.15 2.71
C VAL A 311 6.69 9.26 3.71
N LEU A 312 5.66 9.74 4.42
CA LEU A 312 5.79 10.91 5.27
C LEU A 312 6.70 10.67 6.48
N VAL A 313 6.62 9.50 7.13
CA VAL A 313 7.46 9.19 8.29
C VAL A 313 8.93 9.00 7.90
N ASP A 314 9.19 8.34 6.76
CA ASP A 314 10.52 8.21 6.16
C ASP A 314 11.13 9.59 5.83
N PHE A 315 10.32 10.49 5.25
CA PHE A 315 10.72 11.89 5.04
C PHE A 315 10.99 12.64 6.35
N LEU A 316 10.10 12.59 7.35
CA LEU A 316 10.24 13.34 8.60
C LEU A 316 11.49 12.89 9.37
N VAL A 317 11.65 11.59 9.59
CA VAL A 317 12.79 11.01 10.31
C VAL A 317 14.09 11.17 9.52
N GLY A 318 14.05 11.00 8.20
CA GLY A 318 15.19 11.22 7.30
C GLY A 318 15.64 12.68 7.23
N ALA A 319 14.74 13.64 7.42
CA ALA A 319 15.02 15.07 7.54
C ALA A 319 15.50 15.49 8.95
N GLY A 320 15.61 14.55 9.91
CA GLY A 320 16.04 14.84 11.28
C GLY A 320 14.94 15.36 12.20
N LEU A 321 13.67 15.21 11.84
CA LEU A 321 12.51 15.64 12.64
C LEU A 321 12.04 14.46 13.51
N LYS A 322 12.00 14.61 14.83
CA LYS A 322 11.58 13.54 15.74
C LYS A 322 10.06 13.50 15.78
N THR A 323 9.42 12.68 14.96
CA THR A 323 7.99 12.42 15.05
C THR A 323 7.65 11.82 16.42
N LYS A 324 6.71 12.45 17.13
CA LYS A 324 6.32 12.15 18.51
C LYS A 324 4.89 11.66 18.64
N SER A 325 4.00 12.06 17.74
CA SER A 325 2.61 11.59 17.71
C SER A 325 2.14 11.40 16.27
N ILE A 326 1.41 10.30 16.05
CA ILE A 326 0.79 9.90 14.79
C ILE A 326 -0.64 9.44 15.10
N VAL A 327 -1.62 10.26 14.77
CA VAL A 327 -3.04 9.94 15.03
C VAL A 327 -3.76 9.78 13.70
N SER A 328 -4.21 8.55 13.39
CA SER A 328 -4.80 8.17 12.10
C SER A 328 -6.26 7.74 12.23
N TYR A 329 -7.18 8.67 12.03
CA TYR A 329 -8.61 8.39 11.94
C TYR A 329 -9.02 7.96 10.53
N ASN A 330 -10.02 7.08 10.46
CA ASN A 330 -10.62 6.62 9.22
C ASN A 330 -12.13 6.43 9.39
N HIS A 331 -12.91 6.75 8.37
CA HIS A 331 -14.28 6.24 8.26
C HIS A 331 -14.66 5.90 6.82
N LEU A 332 -15.48 4.85 6.67
CA LEU A 332 -15.95 4.31 5.40
C LEU A 332 -17.31 3.61 5.58
N GLY A 333 -18.10 3.54 4.50
CA GLY A 333 -19.49 3.04 4.50
C GLY A 333 -19.71 1.76 3.70
N ASN A 334 -18.67 1.23 3.04
CA ASN A 334 -18.71 -0.03 2.30
C ASN A 334 -18.69 -1.26 3.24
N ASN A 335 -18.73 -2.47 2.65
CA ASN A 335 -18.77 -3.71 3.42
C ASN A 335 -17.47 -4.00 4.20
N ASP A 336 -16.31 -3.47 3.79
CA ASP A 336 -15.09 -3.54 4.61
C ASP A 336 -15.28 -2.76 5.91
N GLY A 337 -15.80 -1.53 5.82
CA GLY A 337 -16.20 -0.75 7.00
C GLY A 337 -17.21 -1.47 7.89
N LYS A 338 -18.23 -2.12 7.29
CA LYS A 338 -19.24 -2.89 8.02
C LYS A 338 -18.62 -4.08 8.77
N ASN A 339 -17.69 -4.80 8.14
CA ASN A 339 -16.98 -5.93 8.76
C ASN A 339 -16.00 -5.46 9.86
N LEU A 340 -15.24 -4.39 9.60
CA LEU A 340 -14.29 -3.79 10.54
C LEU A 340 -14.96 -3.03 11.70
N SER A 341 -16.30 -2.99 11.80
CA SER A 341 -16.98 -2.50 13.00
C SER A 341 -16.89 -3.48 14.18
N ALA A 342 -16.54 -4.75 13.93
CA ALA A 342 -16.34 -5.77 14.94
C ALA A 342 -14.90 -5.71 15.53
N PRO A 343 -14.72 -5.73 16.87
CA PRO A 343 -13.41 -5.50 17.48
C PRO A 343 -12.29 -6.47 17.06
N GLN A 344 -12.60 -7.76 16.84
CA GLN A 344 -11.60 -8.76 16.49
C GLN A 344 -11.05 -8.56 15.07
N GLN A 345 -11.90 -8.22 14.11
CA GLN A 345 -11.53 -7.89 12.74
C GLN A 345 -10.86 -6.51 12.65
N PHE A 346 -11.29 -5.54 13.47
CA PHE A 346 -10.60 -4.27 13.63
C PHE A 346 -9.16 -4.46 14.12
N ARG A 347 -8.94 -5.32 15.13
CA ARG A 347 -7.61 -5.56 15.72
C ARG A 347 -6.57 -6.00 14.68
N SER A 348 -6.95 -6.83 13.73
CA SER A 348 -6.09 -7.23 12.61
C SER A 348 -5.65 -6.03 11.76
N LYS A 349 -6.60 -5.15 11.40
CA LYS A 349 -6.34 -3.91 10.65
C LYS A 349 -5.59 -2.84 11.46
N GLU A 350 -5.72 -2.86 12.79
CA GLU A 350 -4.99 -1.99 13.70
C GLU A 350 -3.50 -2.34 13.73
N ILE A 351 -3.16 -3.63 13.92
CA ILE A 351 -1.77 -4.11 13.94
C ILE A 351 -1.05 -3.77 12.63
N SER A 352 -1.64 -4.10 11.48
CA SER A 352 -1.03 -3.84 10.16
C SER A 352 -0.86 -2.35 9.83
N LYS A 353 -1.67 -1.47 10.42
CA LYS A 353 -1.56 0.00 10.26
C LYS A 353 -0.60 0.66 11.24
N SER A 354 -0.35 0.03 12.40
CA SER A 354 0.51 0.56 13.45
C SER A 354 1.99 0.27 13.19
N ASN A 355 2.33 -0.97 12.80
CA ASN A 355 3.72 -1.43 12.69
C ASN A 355 4.52 -0.80 11.53
N VAL A 356 3.85 -0.09 10.60
CA VAL A 356 4.44 0.46 9.36
C VAL A 356 5.49 1.58 9.59
N VAL A 357 5.71 1.99 10.84
CA VAL A 357 6.68 3.04 11.22
C VAL A 357 7.85 2.52 12.06
N ASP A 358 7.78 1.28 12.55
CA ASP A 358 8.72 0.74 13.54
C ASP A 358 10.16 0.68 13.04
N ASP A 359 10.37 0.22 11.81
CA ASP A 359 11.69 0.13 11.16
C ASP A 359 12.32 1.52 10.94
N THR A 360 11.50 2.50 10.58
CA THR A 360 11.96 3.88 10.33
C THR A 360 12.37 4.57 11.63
N VAL A 361 11.60 4.37 12.71
CA VAL A 361 11.92 4.88 14.06
C VAL A 361 13.20 4.23 14.60
N GLN A 362 13.31 2.90 14.51
CA GLN A 362 14.48 2.14 14.97
C GLN A 362 15.77 2.47 14.20
N ALA A 363 15.66 2.87 12.93
CA ALA A 363 16.81 3.23 12.09
C ALA A 363 17.53 4.52 12.53
N ASN A 364 16.92 5.37 13.37
CA ASN A 364 17.51 6.65 13.78
C ASN A 364 17.71 6.78 15.31
N PRO A 365 18.80 6.19 15.85
CA PRO A 365 19.12 6.24 17.28
C PRO A 365 19.59 7.62 17.78
N VAL A 366 19.72 8.62 16.89
CA VAL A 366 20.00 10.02 17.28
C VAL A 366 18.73 10.72 17.73
N LEU A 367 17.60 10.42 17.08
CA LEU A 367 16.29 10.95 17.45
C LEU A 367 15.62 10.09 18.54
N TYR A 368 15.73 8.76 18.45
CA TYR A 368 14.98 7.84 19.31
C TYR A 368 15.90 7.00 20.21
N GLY A 369 15.66 7.05 21.53
CA GLY A 369 16.27 6.09 22.45
C GLY A 369 15.75 4.65 22.24
N PRO A 370 16.36 3.62 22.87
CA PRO A 370 16.01 2.21 22.64
C PRO A 370 14.56 1.80 22.96
N GLN A 371 13.84 2.63 23.71
CA GLN A 371 12.42 2.43 24.07
C GLN A 371 11.55 3.62 23.63
N ASP A 372 12.12 4.61 22.92
CA ASP A 372 11.34 5.75 22.41
C ASP A 372 10.53 5.29 21.18
N LYS A 373 9.23 5.50 21.24
CA LYS A 373 8.34 5.42 20.07
C LYS A 373 7.46 6.67 20.02
N PRO A 374 6.95 7.07 18.84
CA PRO A 374 5.85 8.02 18.78
C PRO A 374 4.59 7.40 19.40
N ASP A 375 3.77 8.24 20.03
CA ASP A 375 2.37 7.88 20.31
C ASP A 375 1.69 7.58 18.97
N HIS A 376 1.11 6.38 18.83
CA HIS A 376 0.50 5.96 17.56
C HIS A 376 -0.90 5.41 17.81
N CYS A 377 -1.92 6.17 17.38
CA CYS A 377 -3.32 5.78 17.48
C CYS A 377 -3.91 5.55 16.08
N VAL A 378 -4.60 4.43 15.89
CA VAL A 378 -5.32 4.11 14.66
C VAL A 378 -6.79 3.93 15.00
N VAL A 379 -7.67 4.58 14.26
CA VAL A 379 -9.13 4.45 14.43
C VAL A 379 -9.77 4.18 13.07
N ILE A 380 -10.74 3.26 13.06
CA ILE A 380 -11.64 3.00 11.93
C ILE A 380 -13.07 3.03 12.46
N LYS A 381 -13.98 3.71 11.76
CA LYS A 381 -15.41 3.75 12.06
C LYS A 381 -16.24 3.45 10.81
N TYR A 382 -17.29 2.66 11.00
CA TYR A 382 -18.30 2.45 9.97
C TYR A 382 -19.25 3.66 9.91
N VAL A 383 -19.32 4.31 8.75
CA VAL A 383 -20.18 5.46 8.48
C VAL A 383 -20.85 5.23 7.12
N PRO A 384 -22.06 4.64 7.07
CA PRO A 384 -22.69 4.18 5.81
C PRO A 384 -22.72 5.23 4.71
N TYR A 385 -22.99 6.49 5.06
CA TYR A 385 -23.23 7.59 4.12
C TYR A 385 -22.09 7.86 3.13
N VAL A 386 -20.84 7.52 3.46
CA VAL A 386 -19.70 7.77 2.55
C VAL A 386 -19.43 6.62 1.57
N GLY A 387 -20.12 5.48 1.69
CA GLY A 387 -19.93 4.32 0.80
C GLY A 387 -18.47 3.89 0.70
N ASP A 388 -17.98 3.70 -0.53
CA ASP A 388 -16.58 3.36 -0.82
C ASP A 388 -15.61 4.55 -0.69
N SER A 389 -16.13 5.78 -0.62
CA SER A 389 -15.39 7.06 -0.50
C SER A 389 -14.86 7.27 0.91
N LYS A 390 -13.99 6.35 1.35
CA LYS A 390 -13.31 6.34 2.63
C LYS A 390 -12.60 7.67 2.89
N ARG A 391 -12.80 8.23 4.08
CA ARG A 391 -12.06 9.41 4.55
C ARG A 391 -10.95 8.99 5.52
N ALA A 392 -9.77 9.54 5.32
CA ALA A 392 -8.62 9.43 6.22
C ALA A 392 -8.29 10.83 6.74
N LEU A 393 -8.15 10.94 8.06
CA LEU A 393 -7.71 12.17 8.72
C LEU A 393 -6.52 11.79 9.60
N ASP A 394 -5.38 12.40 9.33
CA ASP A 394 -4.11 12.08 9.99
C ASP A 394 -3.48 13.34 10.57
N GLU A 395 -3.02 13.27 11.81
CA GLU A 395 -2.17 14.28 12.43
C GLU A 395 -0.78 13.68 12.73
N TYR A 396 0.27 14.38 12.30
CA TYR A 396 1.66 14.07 12.61
C TYR A 396 2.25 15.25 13.37
N THR A 397 2.64 15.04 14.63
CA THR A 397 3.34 16.06 15.44
C THR A 397 4.76 15.59 15.72
N SER A 398 5.74 16.44 15.40
CA SER A 398 7.17 16.20 15.55
C SER A 398 7.84 17.27 16.42
N GLU A 399 8.77 16.86 17.27
CA GLU A 399 9.74 17.75 17.92
C GLU A 399 10.77 18.23 16.88
N ILE A 400 11.09 19.52 16.91
CA ILE A 400 12.12 20.17 16.08
C ILE A 400 13.13 20.91 16.98
N MET A 401 14.08 21.63 16.38
CA MET A 401 15.17 22.27 17.12
C MET A 401 14.67 23.15 18.29
N MET A 402 15.46 23.18 19.37
CA MET A 402 15.24 24.04 20.54
C MET A 402 13.87 23.88 21.23
N GLY A 403 13.24 22.70 21.12
CA GLY A 403 11.95 22.41 21.75
C GLY A 403 10.73 22.95 20.99
N GLY A 404 10.92 23.43 19.76
CA GLY A 404 9.79 23.74 18.88
C GLY A 404 9.05 22.48 18.43
N THR A 405 7.87 22.67 17.85
CA THR A 405 7.08 21.59 17.23
C THR A 405 6.76 21.88 15.76
N ASN A 406 6.58 20.81 15.00
CA ASN A 406 5.99 20.84 13.66
C ASN A 406 4.78 19.91 13.64
N THR A 407 3.62 20.42 13.24
CA THR A 407 2.37 19.64 13.14
C THR A 407 1.86 19.68 11.70
N ILE A 408 1.57 18.51 11.15
CA ILE A 408 1.02 18.31 9.81
C ILE A 408 -0.33 17.61 9.95
N VAL A 409 -1.41 18.29 9.54
CA VAL A 409 -2.76 17.73 9.48
C VAL A 409 -3.11 17.43 8.03
N ILE A 410 -3.56 16.21 7.76
CA ILE A 410 -3.88 15.69 6.42
C ILE A 410 -5.31 15.20 6.41
N HIS A 411 -6.10 15.64 5.42
CA HIS A 411 -7.36 15.00 5.06
C HIS A 411 -7.20 14.39 3.65
N ASN A 412 -7.47 13.11 3.53
CA ASN A 412 -7.41 12.36 2.28
C ASN A 412 -8.78 11.68 2.03
N THR A 413 -9.36 11.93 0.86
CA THR A 413 -10.54 11.22 0.36
C THR A 413 -10.07 10.11 -0.57
N CYS A 414 -10.27 8.87 -0.15
CA CYS A 414 -9.84 7.65 -0.82
C CYS A 414 -11.07 6.91 -1.35
N GLU A 415 -11.24 6.85 -2.67
CA GLU A 415 -12.13 5.84 -3.28
C GLU A 415 -11.40 4.49 -3.19
N ASP A 416 -11.65 3.72 -2.12
CA ASP A 416 -10.71 2.69 -1.64
C ASP A 416 -10.58 1.54 -2.65
N SER A 417 -11.68 1.14 -3.31
CA SER A 417 -11.68 0.10 -4.34
C SER A 417 -10.98 0.54 -5.63
N LEU A 418 -11.02 1.84 -5.97
CA LEU A 418 -10.27 2.38 -7.11
C LEU A 418 -8.76 2.50 -6.81
N LEU A 419 -8.37 2.60 -5.53
CA LEU A 419 -6.97 2.53 -5.11
C LEU A 419 -6.47 1.09 -4.91
N ALA A 420 -7.35 0.15 -4.53
CA ALA A 420 -6.99 -1.25 -4.29
C ALA A 420 -6.99 -2.11 -5.58
N SER A 421 -7.89 -1.86 -6.53
CA SER A 421 -7.98 -2.66 -7.76
C SER A 421 -6.68 -2.64 -8.60
N PRO A 422 -5.99 -1.50 -8.79
CA PRO A 422 -4.69 -1.48 -9.47
C PRO A 422 -3.59 -2.24 -8.70
N ILE A 423 -3.67 -2.27 -7.36
CA ILE A 423 -2.74 -3.02 -6.51
C ILE A 423 -2.93 -4.54 -6.68
N ILE A 424 -4.17 -5.02 -6.84
CA ILE A 424 -4.47 -6.43 -7.15
C ILE A 424 -3.81 -6.82 -8.49
N LEU A 425 -3.88 -5.96 -9.51
CA LEU A 425 -3.22 -6.18 -10.80
C LEU A 425 -1.69 -6.21 -10.66
N ASP A 426 -1.10 -5.22 -9.98
CA ASP A 426 0.35 -5.16 -9.75
C ASP A 426 0.86 -6.39 -8.98
N LEU A 427 0.13 -6.84 -7.95
CA LEU A 427 0.46 -8.03 -7.15
C LEU A 427 0.49 -9.30 -8.01
N ALA A 428 -0.55 -9.51 -8.83
CA ALA A 428 -0.62 -10.68 -9.71
C ALA A 428 0.46 -10.66 -10.80
N ILE A 429 0.66 -9.52 -11.47
CA ILE A 429 1.63 -9.39 -12.57
C ILE A 429 3.07 -9.52 -12.05
N LEU A 430 3.40 -8.89 -10.91
CA LEU A 430 4.74 -8.97 -10.33
C LEU A 430 5.04 -10.39 -9.79
N THR A 431 4.04 -11.08 -9.23
CA THR A 431 4.17 -12.48 -8.79
C THR A 431 4.38 -13.42 -9.98
N GLU A 432 3.63 -13.26 -11.07
CA GLU A 432 3.82 -14.02 -12.31
C GLU A 432 5.24 -13.82 -12.87
N LEU A 433 5.71 -12.56 -12.92
CA LEU A 433 7.05 -12.22 -13.36
C LEU A 433 8.14 -12.87 -12.49
N CYS A 434 7.96 -12.88 -11.17
CA CYS A 434 8.86 -13.57 -10.25
C CYS A 434 8.91 -15.10 -10.49
N GLN A 435 7.83 -15.72 -10.98
CA GLN A 435 7.83 -17.13 -11.40
C GLN A 435 8.57 -17.39 -12.72
N ARG A 436 9.01 -16.36 -13.44
CA ARG A 436 9.85 -16.48 -14.64
C ARG A 436 11.29 -16.02 -14.43
N ILE A 437 11.63 -15.50 -13.25
CA ILE A 437 12.98 -15.09 -12.88
C ILE A 437 13.63 -16.21 -12.07
N THR A 438 14.73 -16.73 -12.58
CA THR A 438 15.65 -17.59 -11.83
C THR A 438 17.03 -16.95 -11.77
N PHE A 439 17.87 -17.39 -10.84
CA PHE A 439 19.26 -16.96 -10.72
C PHE A 439 20.15 -18.07 -10.21
N CYS A 440 21.45 -17.96 -10.50
CA CYS A 440 22.50 -18.73 -9.85
C CYS A 440 23.65 -17.79 -9.43
N THR A 441 24.62 -18.30 -8.67
CA THR A 441 25.83 -17.56 -8.25
C THR A 441 27.10 -18.32 -8.61
N GLU A 442 28.27 -17.69 -8.49
CA GLU A 442 29.56 -18.38 -8.66
C GLU A 442 29.79 -19.51 -7.62
N ALA A 443 29.12 -19.46 -6.47
CA ALA A 443 29.22 -20.47 -5.40
C ALA A 443 28.13 -21.57 -5.48
N ASP A 444 26.99 -21.26 -6.10
CA ASP A 444 25.85 -22.14 -6.29
C ASP A 444 25.36 -21.99 -7.75
N PRO A 445 25.86 -22.84 -8.68
CA PRO A 445 25.65 -22.66 -10.12
C PRO A 445 24.29 -23.19 -10.62
N GLU A 446 23.47 -23.82 -9.77
CA GLU A 446 22.13 -24.26 -10.15
C GLU A 446 21.17 -23.06 -10.20
N PHE A 447 20.34 -22.98 -11.25
CA PHE A 447 19.35 -21.92 -11.37
C PHE A 447 18.16 -22.18 -10.43
N GLN A 448 18.01 -21.34 -9.42
CA GLN A 448 16.92 -21.37 -8.46
C GLN A 448 15.99 -20.16 -8.61
N GLY A 449 14.74 -20.29 -8.15
CA GLY A 449 13.81 -19.17 -8.05
C GLY A 449 14.08 -18.31 -6.80
N PHE A 450 13.26 -17.28 -6.61
CA PHE A 450 13.23 -16.56 -5.33
C PHE A 450 12.80 -17.47 -4.16
N HIS A 451 13.02 -16.98 -2.93
CA HIS A 451 12.45 -17.59 -1.73
C HIS A 451 10.91 -17.62 -1.82
N SER A 452 10.28 -18.63 -1.20
CA SER A 452 8.81 -18.81 -1.28
C SER A 452 8.01 -17.61 -0.75
N VAL A 453 8.55 -16.89 0.23
CA VAL A 453 8.03 -15.58 0.67
C VAL A 453 8.54 -14.46 -0.26
N LEU A 454 7.65 -13.89 -1.08
CA LEU A 454 7.97 -12.81 -2.03
C LEU A 454 7.97 -11.41 -1.37
N SER A 455 9.01 -11.09 -0.63
CA SER A 455 9.19 -9.76 -0.01
C SER A 455 9.29 -8.59 -1.01
N ILE A 456 9.57 -8.86 -2.30
CA ILE A 456 9.50 -7.86 -3.38
C ILE A 456 8.11 -7.21 -3.52
N LEU A 457 7.04 -7.90 -3.10
CA LEU A 457 5.68 -7.37 -3.10
C LEU A 457 5.43 -6.31 -2.02
N ALA A 458 6.39 -6.03 -1.13
CA ALA A 458 6.23 -5.14 0.02
C ALA A 458 5.78 -3.71 -0.31
N PHE A 459 6.06 -3.20 -1.53
CA PHE A 459 5.54 -1.91 -2.01
C PHE A 459 3.99 -1.86 -2.02
N LEU A 460 3.36 -3.03 -2.20
CA LEU A 460 1.92 -3.22 -2.39
C LEU A 460 1.20 -3.67 -1.10
N CYS A 461 1.96 -4.08 -0.07
CA CYS A 461 1.45 -4.59 1.21
C CYS A 461 1.71 -3.61 2.39
N LYS A 462 0.86 -3.60 3.41
CA LYS A 462 1.02 -2.78 4.62
C LYS A 462 1.93 -3.43 5.65
N ALA A 463 1.75 -4.74 5.87
CA ALA A 463 2.54 -5.54 6.79
C ALA A 463 3.24 -6.63 5.97
N PRO A 464 4.35 -6.31 5.29
CA PRO A 464 4.94 -7.22 4.31
C PRO A 464 5.48 -8.49 4.99
N LEU A 465 5.06 -9.65 4.50
CA LEU A 465 5.66 -10.93 4.87
C LEU A 465 7.10 -10.98 4.33
N VAL A 466 8.04 -11.38 5.18
CA VAL A 466 9.47 -11.48 4.85
C VAL A 466 10.02 -12.86 5.23
N PRO A 467 11.08 -13.35 4.56
CA PRO A 467 11.77 -14.58 4.97
C PRO A 467 12.24 -14.53 6.43
N GLU A 468 12.26 -15.67 7.11
CA GLU A 468 12.69 -15.76 8.50
C GLU A 468 14.10 -15.19 8.70
N GLY A 469 14.32 -14.47 9.80
CA GLY A 469 15.58 -13.80 10.10
C GLY A 469 15.91 -12.55 9.27
N THR A 470 15.06 -12.16 8.31
CA THR A 470 15.26 -10.94 7.52
C THR A 470 14.45 -9.74 8.06
N PRO A 471 14.96 -8.51 7.98
CA PRO A 471 14.27 -7.34 8.51
C PRO A 471 13.11 -6.89 7.61
N VAL A 472 12.01 -6.47 8.24
CA VAL A 472 10.92 -5.75 7.57
C VAL A 472 11.39 -4.33 7.21
N VAL A 473 11.12 -3.90 5.98
CA VAL A 473 11.32 -2.52 5.51
C VAL A 473 9.98 -1.99 5.02
N ASN A 474 9.48 -0.91 5.61
CA ASN A 474 8.18 -0.31 5.28
C ASN A 474 8.29 0.96 4.41
N ALA A 475 9.42 1.65 4.47
CA ALA A 475 9.68 2.91 3.74
C ALA A 475 9.42 2.75 2.23
N LEU A 476 8.40 3.47 1.73
CA LEU A 476 7.79 3.17 0.42
C LEU A 476 8.77 3.30 -0.75
N PHE A 477 9.63 4.32 -0.72
CA PHE A 477 10.61 4.54 -1.78
C PHE A 477 11.73 3.50 -1.77
N ARG A 478 12.14 2.98 -0.60
CA ARG A 478 13.12 1.89 -0.52
C ARG A 478 12.55 0.59 -1.10
N GLN A 479 11.28 0.32 -0.85
CA GLN A 479 10.56 -0.81 -1.47
C GLN A 479 10.43 -0.62 -3.00
N ARG A 480 10.10 0.59 -3.47
CA ARG A 480 10.06 0.90 -4.90
C ARG A 480 11.44 0.73 -5.55
N SER A 481 12.51 1.22 -4.95
CA SER A 481 13.88 1.03 -5.44
C SER A 481 14.29 -0.43 -5.49
N CYS A 482 13.82 -1.28 -4.57
CA CYS A 482 14.03 -2.73 -4.64
C CYS A 482 13.44 -3.31 -5.94
N ILE A 483 12.17 -2.99 -6.25
CA ILE A 483 11.53 -3.42 -7.50
C ILE A 483 12.27 -2.82 -8.72
N GLU A 484 12.57 -1.52 -8.71
CA GLU A 484 13.29 -0.88 -9.82
C GLU A 484 14.67 -1.51 -10.07
N ASN A 485 15.43 -1.84 -9.02
CA ASN A 485 16.77 -2.40 -9.15
C ASN A 485 16.80 -3.90 -9.51
N ILE A 486 15.70 -4.63 -9.27
CA ILE A 486 15.54 -6.02 -9.74
C ILE A 486 15.08 -6.05 -11.21
N LEU A 487 14.25 -5.08 -11.62
CA LEU A 487 13.67 -5.04 -12.97
C LEU A 487 14.48 -4.22 -13.99
N ARG A 488 15.24 -3.21 -13.56
CA ARG A 488 16.36 -2.67 -14.35
C ARG A 488 17.39 -3.79 -14.43
N TYR A 489 17.60 -4.36 -15.61
CA TYR A 489 18.62 -5.40 -15.81
C TYR A 489 19.97 -4.98 -15.19
N PRO A 490 20.74 -5.92 -14.63
CA PRO A 490 21.99 -5.62 -13.94
C PRO A 490 23.12 -5.02 -14.80
N GLY A 491 22.90 -4.81 -16.11
CA GLY A 491 23.77 -4.00 -16.97
C GLY A 491 23.46 -2.49 -16.96
N ALA A 492 22.32 -2.06 -16.42
CA ALA A 492 21.99 -0.65 -16.22
C ALA A 492 22.36 -0.24 -14.78
N THR A 493 23.50 0.44 -14.62
CA THR A 493 23.97 0.92 -13.31
C THR A 493 22.93 1.77 -12.59
N GLU A 494 22.89 1.69 -11.25
CA GLU A 494 22.01 2.54 -10.43
C GLU A 494 22.09 4.02 -10.86
N CYS A 495 20.92 4.64 -11.04
CA CYS A 495 20.82 6.09 -11.24
C CYS A 495 21.14 6.81 -9.92
N HIS A 496 22.43 6.91 -9.56
CA HIS A 496 22.86 7.72 -8.44
C HIS A 496 22.48 9.20 -8.69
N HIS A 497 21.69 9.77 -7.77
CA HIS A 497 21.23 11.16 -7.83
C HIS A 497 22.30 12.16 -7.36
N PRO A 498 23.47 12.19 -8.01
CA PRO A 498 23.80 13.44 -8.68
C PRO A 498 24.24 13.22 -10.14
N PRO A 499 23.75 14.05 -11.09
CA PRO A 499 24.31 14.09 -12.44
C PRO A 499 25.72 14.69 -12.39
N CYS A 500 26.72 13.82 -12.22
CA CYS A 500 28.13 14.18 -12.27
C CYS A 500 28.74 14.03 -13.68
N PRO A 501 28.22 14.76 -14.68
CA PRO A 501 29.06 15.22 -15.79
C PRO A 501 28.93 16.73 -16.03
N ARG A 502 29.04 17.56 -14.96
CA ARG A 502 29.23 19.02 -15.07
C ARG A 502 30.40 19.59 -14.25
N ARG A 503 31.34 18.77 -13.78
CA ARG A 503 32.63 19.26 -13.24
C ARG A 503 33.83 18.51 -13.79
N HIS A 504 34.81 19.33 -14.19
CA HIS A 504 36.09 19.03 -14.85
C HIS A 504 36.00 18.30 -16.20
N PRO A 505 36.50 18.92 -17.31
CA PRO A 505 36.86 18.14 -18.49
C PRO A 505 37.93 17.12 -18.10
N ARG A 506 37.94 15.96 -18.77
CA ARG A 506 38.95 14.92 -18.54
C ARG A 506 40.34 15.55 -18.62
N VAL A 507 41.07 15.54 -17.51
CA VAL A 507 42.47 15.95 -17.47
C VAL A 507 43.30 14.84 -18.13
N GLN A 508 43.37 14.87 -19.46
CA GLN A 508 44.38 14.13 -20.20
C GLN A 508 45.71 14.89 -20.06
N GLY A 509 46.63 14.31 -19.29
CA GLY A 509 48.01 14.80 -19.17
C GLY A 509 48.21 15.87 -18.10
N VAL A 510 48.63 15.44 -16.91
CA VAL A 510 49.52 16.24 -16.04
C VAL A 510 50.75 15.38 -15.77
N PRO A 511 51.97 15.85 -16.09
CA PRO A 511 53.19 15.07 -15.83
C PRO A 511 53.46 14.99 -14.33
N VAL A 512 53.94 13.82 -13.90
CA VAL A 512 54.37 13.57 -12.52
C VAL A 512 55.55 14.48 -12.19
N TRP A 513 55.37 15.39 -11.24
CA TRP A 513 56.47 16.12 -10.61
C TRP A 513 56.76 15.53 -9.24
N GLY A 514 58.03 15.17 -9.02
CA GLY A 514 58.47 14.38 -7.87
C GLY A 514 58.44 15.15 -6.55
N THR A 515 58.33 14.38 -5.46
CA THR A 515 58.39 14.85 -4.08
C THR A 515 59.78 15.39 -3.72
N GLN A 516 59.88 16.65 -3.29
CA GLN A 516 60.95 17.11 -2.41
C GLN A 516 60.49 18.16 -1.39
N GLY A 517 61.00 18.03 -0.17
CA GLY A 517 61.43 19.19 0.63
C GLY A 517 60.38 19.99 1.38
N ALA A 518 60.05 19.58 2.61
CA ALA A 518 59.41 20.47 3.57
C ALA A 518 60.35 21.64 3.95
N ARG A 519 59.82 22.88 4.08
CA ARG A 519 60.26 23.88 5.08
C ARG A 519 59.34 25.12 5.20
N ARG A 520 58.89 25.34 6.44
CA ARG A 520 58.71 26.60 7.18
C ARG A 520 58.00 27.81 6.54
N VAL A 521 56.93 28.21 7.23
CA VAL A 521 56.32 29.55 7.32
C VAL A 521 57.37 30.62 7.68
N PRO A 522 57.22 31.87 7.21
CA PRO A 522 57.13 32.98 8.17
C PRO A 522 55.91 33.89 7.97
N VAL A 523 55.44 34.47 9.07
CA VAL A 523 54.32 35.42 9.16
C VAL A 523 54.82 36.86 8.98
N TRP A 524 54.19 37.60 8.07
CA TRP A 524 54.09 39.08 8.00
C TRP A 524 52.76 39.37 7.27
N GLY A 525 52.02 40.46 7.48
CA GLY A 525 52.14 41.62 8.36
C GLY A 525 51.07 42.64 7.92
N THR A 526 50.40 43.31 8.86
CA THR A 526 49.22 44.16 8.60
C THR A 526 49.54 45.53 7.97
N GLN A 527 48.79 45.92 6.92
CA GLN A 527 48.40 47.28 6.45
C GLN A 527 47.82 47.12 5.03
N GLY A 528 46.93 47.96 4.48
CA GLY A 528 46.21 49.14 4.94
C GLY A 528 45.17 49.52 3.86
N ALA A 529 44.16 50.34 4.15
CA ALA A 529 43.05 50.59 3.23
C ALA A 529 43.37 51.61 2.12
N GLY A 530 42.81 51.40 0.92
CA GLY A 530 42.82 52.37 -0.19
C GLY A 530 42.08 51.85 -1.43
N GLY A 531 41.06 52.57 -1.91
CA GLY A 531 40.44 52.34 -3.23
C GLY A 531 41.29 52.88 -4.39
N PRO A 532 40.83 52.88 -5.67
CA PRO A 532 39.47 53.26 -6.05
C PRO A 532 38.84 52.45 -7.22
N SER A 533 37.72 52.94 -7.74
CA SER A 533 36.83 52.37 -8.76
C SER A 533 37.23 52.60 -10.23
N VAL A 534 37.27 51.52 -11.03
CA VAL A 534 37.18 51.42 -12.53
C VAL A 534 36.65 49.99 -12.84
N GLY A 535 35.91 49.64 -13.91
CA GLY A 535 35.30 50.39 -15.03
C GLY A 535 35.39 49.61 -16.37
N TYR A 536 34.47 49.87 -17.33
CA TYR A 536 34.41 49.33 -18.72
C TYR A 536 34.14 47.81 -18.91
N PRO A 537 33.78 47.34 -20.13
CA PRO A 537 33.09 47.99 -21.27
C PRO A 537 31.84 47.22 -21.77
N GLY A 538 31.06 47.84 -22.66
CA GLY A 538 30.00 47.15 -23.42
C GLY A 538 30.42 46.79 -24.86
N CYS A 539 29.71 45.84 -25.49
CA CYS A 539 29.86 45.49 -26.90
C CYS A 539 28.55 45.69 -27.69
N ARG A 540 28.68 46.14 -28.94
CA ARG A 540 27.58 46.26 -29.91
C ARG A 540 27.33 44.93 -30.62
N GLY A 541 26.13 44.74 -31.16
CA GLY A 541 25.69 43.47 -31.77
C GLY A 541 25.80 43.40 -33.29
N SER A 542 25.17 42.39 -33.88
CA SER A 542 24.96 42.18 -35.31
C SER A 542 23.64 41.42 -35.56
N GLN A 543 22.94 41.73 -36.66
CA GLN A 543 21.60 41.22 -36.97
C GLN A 543 21.61 40.09 -38.02
N CYS A 544 20.64 39.16 -37.89
CA CYS A 544 19.99 38.40 -38.96
C CYS A 544 18.68 37.75 -38.43
N GLY A 545 17.65 37.42 -39.23
CA GLY A 545 17.49 37.77 -40.65
C GLY A 545 16.31 37.11 -41.40
N VAL A 546 15.04 37.47 -41.09
CA VAL A 546 13.84 37.30 -41.98
C VAL A 546 13.37 35.82 -42.18
N PRO A 547 12.10 35.47 -42.55
CA PRO A 547 10.92 36.29 -42.91
C PRO A 547 9.62 36.09 -42.08
N ARG A 548 8.66 37.00 -42.33
CA ARG A 548 7.22 36.83 -42.06
C ARG A 548 6.53 36.13 -43.25
N VAL A 549 5.38 35.49 -43.00
CA VAL A 549 4.34 35.26 -44.03
C VAL A 549 3.00 35.83 -43.52
N GLN A 550 2.25 36.47 -44.41
CA GLN A 550 0.93 37.06 -44.15
C GLN A 550 -0.18 36.06 -44.47
N GLY A 551 -1.38 36.30 -43.93
CA GLY A 551 -2.62 35.96 -44.64
C GLY A 551 -3.85 35.83 -43.74
N VAL A 552 -4.79 36.76 -43.87
CA VAL A 552 -6.15 36.69 -43.29
C VAL A 552 -7.14 36.51 -44.45
N PRO A 553 -8.32 35.91 -44.23
CA PRO A 553 -9.52 36.67 -44.65
C PRO A 553 -10.60 36.74 -43.54
N VAL A 554 -11.31 37.87 -43.55
CA VAL A 554 -12.42 38.19 -42.63
C VAL A 554 -13.76 38.02 -43.36
N TRP A 555 -14.73 37.41 -42.68
CA TRP A 555 -16.17 37.66 -42.79
C TRP A 555 -16.73 37.56 -41.35
N GLY A 556 -17.74 38.29 -40.88
CA GLY A 556 -18.53 39.39 -41.44
C GLY A 556 -19.50 39.86 -40.33
N THR A 557 -19.73 41.17 -40.19
CA THR A 557 -20.35 41.79 -39.00
C THR A 557 -21.89 41.75 -38.94
N GLN A 558 -22.45 41.66 -37.73
CA GLN A 558 -23.62 42.43 -37.20
C GLN A 558 -23.94 41.95 -35.75
N GLY A 559 -24.31 42.77 -34.76
CA GLY A 559 -24.46 44.23 -34.67
C GLY A 559 -24.62 44.74 -33.22
N ALA A 560 -24.69 46.07 -33.07
CA ALA A 560 -24.88 46.93 -31.87
C ALA A 560 -25.54 46.33 -30.58
N ARG A 561 -25.22 46.78 -29.35
CA ARG A 561 -25.31 48.19 -28.85
C ARG A 561 -24.27 48.59 -27.78
N ARG A 562 -24.11 49.90 -27.59
CA ARG A 562 -23.19 50.63 -26.67
C ARG A 562 -23.85 50.93 -25.29
N VAL A 563 -23.13 50.82 -24.14
CA VAL A 563 -22.55 51.91 -23.26
C VAL A 563 -23.61 52.76 -22.49
N PRO A 564 -23.47 53.25 -21.23
CA PRO A 564 -22.28 53.51 -20.34
C PRO A 564 -22.33 52.79 -18.94
N VAL A 565 -21.40 52.81 -17.96
CA VAL A 565 -20.32 53.72 -17.45
C VAL A 565 -20.82 54.81 -16.44
N SER A 566 -20.40 54.92 -15.16
CA SER A 566 -19.46 54.06 -14.39
C SER A 566 -19.68 53.91 -12.84
N PRO A 567 -19.34 54.83 -11.90
CA PRO A 567 -18.61 54.40 -10.69
C PRO A 567 -19.16 54.88 -9.31
N VAL A 568 -18.28 54.85 -8.28
CA VAL A 568 -18.42 55.28 -6.86
C VAL A 568 -18.91 54.17 -5.90
N GLY A 569 -18.30 53.91 -4.72
CA GLY A 569 -17.02 54.40 -4.19
C GLY A 569 -16.83 54.19 -2.67
N SER A 570 -15.56 54.09 -2.25
CA SER A 570 -15.00 54.47 -0.92
C SER A 570 -15.53 53.86 0.40
N SER A 571 -14.68 53.03 1.02
CA SER A 571 -14.19 53.07 2.42
C SER A 571 -15.08 53.50 3.60
N MET A 572 -15.04 52.71 4.68
CA MET A 572 -14.58 53.21 5.99
C MET A 572 -14.11 52.07 6.92
N MET A 573 -13.34 52.40 7.95
CA MET A 573 -12.60 51.48 8.83
C MET A 573 -12.57 52.08 10.25
N VAL A 574 -12.42 51.24 11.31
CA VAL A 574 -12.10 51.63 12.72
C VAL A 574 -13.28 52.29 13.51
N PRO A 575 -13.41 52.19 14.87
CA PRO A 575 -12.57 51.52 15.89
C PRO A 575 -13.26 50.47 16.80
N VAL A 576 -12.43 49.72 17.54
CA VAL A 576 -12.77 49.14 18.86
C VAL A 576 -11.69 49.56 19.87
N PRO A 577 -12.01 50.22 21.01
CA PRO A 577 -11.01 50.60 22.02
C PRO A 577 -11.08 49.79 23.35
N ARG A 578 -9.93 49.18 23.70
CA ARG A 578 -9.25 48.97 25.02
C ARG A 578 -10.05 48.73 26.33
N GLY A 579 -9.58 47.76 27.15
CA GLY A 579 -10.07 47.35 28.50
C GLY A 579 -9.60 48.24 29.67
N PRO A 580 -9.25 47.74 30.90
CA PRO A 580 -8.77 46.38 31.26
C PRO A 580 -9.17 45.76 32.66
N SER A 581 -8.62 44.56 32.93
CA SER A 581 -8.05 44.02 34.20
C SER A 581 -8.87 43.49 35.42
N MET A 582 -8.48 42.25 35.81
CA MET A 582 -8.32 41.61 37.15
C MET A 582 -9.48 40.97 37.95
N ASP A 583 -9.20 39.71 38.34
CA ASP A 583 -9.51 38.92 39.56
C ASP A 583 -10.95 38.64 40.07
N GLY A 584 -11.18 37.40 40.55
CA GLY A 584 -12.24 37.09 41.52
C GLY A 584 -13.10 35.83 41.27
N SER A 585 -12.61 34.66 41.68
CA SER A 585 -13.41 33.46 42.04
C SER A 585 -14.05 33.60 43.45
N PRO A 586 -14.93 32.70 43.98
CA PRO A 586 -15.95 31.79 43.39
C PRO A 586 -17.26 31.57 44.25
N PHE A 587 -18.15 30.62 43.87
CA PHE A 587 -19.26 29.98 44.68
C PHE A 587 -20.48 30.89 45.10
N PRO A 588 -21.64 30.37 45.59
CA PRO A 588 -22.46 29.26 45.03
C PRO A 588 -24.01 29.28 45.24
N SER A 589 -24.63 28.17 44.82
CA SER A 589 -25.91 27.52 45.19
C SER A 589 -26.74 27.96 46.42
N HIS A 590 -28.07 27.96 46.25
CA HIS A 590 -29.15 27.31 47.04
C HIS A 590 -30.52 27.68 46.40
N GLY A 591 -31.69 27.03 46.59
CA GLY A 591 -32.04 25.79 47.30
C GLY A 591 -33.55 25.75 47.67
N GLY A 592 -34.27 24.66 47.33
CA GLY A 592 -35.67 24.37 47.77
C GLY A 592 -36.80 25.22 47.13
N ALA A 593 -38.09 24.92 47.29
CA ALA A 593 -38.83 23.69 47.66
C ALA A 593 -40.36 23.91 47.41
N GLN A 594 -41.19 22.84 47.50
CA GLN A 594 -42.68 22.85 47.44
C GLN A 594 -43.29 23.18 46.05
N GLY A 595 -44.50 22.71 45.67
CA GLY A 595 -45.38 21.73 46.29
C GLY A 595 -46.74 21.59 45.55
N GLU A 596 -47.21 20.35 45.37
CA GLU A 596 -48.61 19.89 45.32
C GLU A 596 -49.66 20.27 44.22
N GLN A 597 -50.31 19.19 43.73
CA GLN A 597 -51.74 19.02 43.33
C GLN A 597 -52.26 19.53 41.96
N GLY A 598 -53.19 18.73 41.38
CA GLY A 598 -53.82 18.88 40.04
C GLY A 598 -55.18 19.61 40.06
N PRO A 599 -56.24 19.23 39.30
CA PRO A 599 -56.45 17.98 38.51
C PRO A 599 -57.20 18.08 37.14
N SER A 600 -57.40 16.92 36.48
CA SER A 600 -58.54 16.57 35.57
C SER A 600 -58.67 17.22 34.15
N ALA A 601 -59.29 16.62 33.11
CA ALA A 601 -59.63 15.22 32.77
C ALA A 601 -60.15 15.09 31.29
N ARG A 602 -60.38 13.84 30.82
CA ARG A 602 -61.01 13.37 29.53
C ARG A 602 -60.06 13.34 28.29
N GLY A 603 -59.96 12.27 27.47
CA GLY A 603 -60.44 10.88 27.60
C GLY A 603 -60.16 9.99 26.35
N VAL A 604 -59.33 8.93 26.52
CA VAL A 604 -59.53 7.47 26.26
C VAL A 604 -60.47 7.00 25.10
N PRO A 605 -60.28 5.83 24.40
CA PRO A 605 -59.22 4.79 24.43
C PRO A 605 -58.53 4.50 23.05
N THR A 606 -57.32 3.93 22.98
CA THR A 606 -56.97 2.47 23.00
C THR A 606 -55.45 2.32 22.76
N HIS A 607 -54.72 1.18 22.89
CA HIS A 607 -54.98 -0.16 23.47
C HIS A 607 -53.75 -0.64 24.31
N ARG A 608 -53.19 -1.85 24.10
CA ARG A 608 -51.92 -2.39 24.69
C ARG A 608 -51.25 -3.45 23.77
N PRO A 609 -50.00 -3.90 24.02
CA PRO A 609 -49.65 -4.94 25.04
C PRO A 609 -48.48 -4.49 25.98
N TRP A 610 -48.50 -4.70 27.30
CA TRP A 610 -48.30 -5.94 28.11
C TRP A 610 -46.84 -6.44 28.24
N TYR A 611 -46.27 -6.25 29.43
CA TYR A 611 -45.12 -6.97 30.03
C TYR A 611 -45.64 -8.01 31.04
N PRO A 612 -44.79 -8.95 31.51
CA PRO A 612 -44.81 -9.35 32.91
C PRO A 612 -43.44 -9.32 33.61
N MET A 613 -43.45 -9.06 34.92
CA MET A 613 -42.29 -9.19 35.82
C MET A 613 -42.24 -10.58 36.49
N GLY A 614 -41.03 -11.10 36.63
CA GLY A 614 -40.43 -11.56 37.90
C GLY A 614 -41.11 -12.64 38.76
N ALA A 615 -40.36 -13.71 39.03
CA ALA A 615 -40.48 -14.52 40.25
C ALA A 615 -39.08 -14.72 40.88
N ARG A 616 -38.99 -14.64 42.22
CA ARG A 616 -37.77 -14.90 43.00
C ARG A 616 -37.80 -16.31 43.59
N THR A 617 -36.63 -16.91 43.77
CA THR A 617 -36.37 -17.91 44.82
C THR A 617 -34.99 -17.66 45.45
N ASP A 618 -34.91 -17.80 46.76
CA ASP A 618 -33.69 -17.52 47.55
C ASP A 618 -32.74 -18.72 47.64
N ALA A 619 -31.43 -18.47 47.64
CA ALA A 619 -30.44 -19.33 48.31
C ALA A 619 -29.20 -18.51 48.72
N ARG A 620 -28.58 -18.89 49.84
CA ARG A 620 -27.51 -18.14 50.51
C ARG A 620 -26.12 -18.56 50.01
N GLY A 621 -25.18 -17.62 49.97
CA GLY A 621 -23.75 -17.91 49.80
C GLY A 621 -22.91 -16.65 49.67
N GLY A 622 -22.22 -16.26 50.74
CA GLY A 622 -21.33 -15.09 50.72
C GLY A 622 -19.86 -15.48 50.62
N ALA A 623 -19.10 -14.78 49.77
CA ALA A 623 -17.65 -14.64 49.85
C ALA A 623 -17.20 -13.39 49.10
N GLN A 624 -16.25 -12.65 49.66
CA GLN A 624 -15.65 -11.46 49.04
C GLN A 624 -14.49 -11.88 48.14
N ASN A 625 -14.56 -11.63 46.83
CA ASN A 625 -13.37 -11.74 45.97
C ASN A 625 -12.60 -10.40 45.97
N LYS A 626 -11.59 -10.31 46.82
CA LYS A 626 -10.50 -9.33 46.69
C LYS A 626 -9.56 -9.77 45.56
N TRP A 627 -9.29 -8.88 44.62
CA TRP A 627 -8.23 -9.07 43.64
C TRP A 627 -6.87 -8.78 44.28
N ILE A 628 -5.94 -9.72 44.18
CA ILE A 628 -4.54 -9.56 44.59
C ILE A 628 -3.68 -9.58 43.32
N PRO A 629 -2.84 -8.56 43.06
CA PRO A 629 -1.89 -8.59 41.95
C PRO A 629 -0.67 -9.45 42.30
N VAL A 630 -0.20 -10.26 41.34
CA VAL A 630 1.02 -11.06 41.47
C VAL A 630 2.23 -10.24 41.00
N PRO A 631 3.26 -10.01 41.84
CA PRO A 631 4.49 -9.35 41.41
C PRO A 631 5.50 -10.36 40.83
N SER A 632 6.12 -10.01 39.71
CA SER A 632 7.24 -10.77 39.13
C SER A 632 8.56 -10.42 39.82
N THR A 633 9.20 -11.38 40.48
CA THR A 633 10.55 -11.22 41.04
C THR A 633 11.63 -11.82 40.14
N SER A 634 12.63 -11.01 39.82
CA SER A 634 13.91 -11.44 39.23
C SER A 634 14.76 -12.23 40.24
N GLY A 635 15.44 -13.29 39.79
CA GLY A 635 16.43 -14.02 40.59
C GLY A 635 17.28 -14.94 39.71
N SER A 636 18.60 -14.83 39.82
CA SER A 636 19.61 -15.43 38.93
C SER A 636 20.06 -16.83 39.32
N GLN A 637 20.40 -17.65 38.31
CA GLN A 637 21.71 -18.32 38.20
C GLN A 637 22.15 -18.31 36.72
#